data_AF-A0A218WUJ6-F1
#
_entry.id   AF-A0A218WUJ6-F1
#
_cell.length_a   1.000
_cell.length_b   1.000
_cell.length_c   1.000
_cell.angle_alpha   90.00
_cell.angle_beta   90.00
_cell.angle_gamma   90.00
#
_symmetry.space_group_name_H-M   'P 1'
#
loop_
_entity.id
_entity.type
_entity.pdbx_description
1 polymer ?
#
loop_
_entity_poly.entity_id
_entity_poly.type
_entity_poly.pdbx_seq_one_letter_code
_entity_poly.pdbx_strand_id
1 'polypeptide(L)'
;MFPKFHLPCLLLFLLVLCFPDRGLACTNSSSLVGLATEIKMVQHQVRGSIKVIDDCSFRVSQFDMLPGFDVHWWGASAVDFDNITAGFFVSEQTLNQTYKNQTFDVRLRDNVTWDQIGVLSIWDLPTASDFGHVVFPNASISGPSPGPSPSPSSGDREIVRVYKEPTMFDNCKVLSKNYRVRWTLSIDQDVIHIGLEAATGTQNYMAFGWADPKATSDYMIGADVAVTGFTEDGLPFAEDYFITRYSECTVNKDGRARGVCPDAMYEPTDSVGSVNNTELVYGHRRDGVSFVRYQRKLSVVDKKYDLPVKYKENATVIWALGLISPPDSLHHYYLPQNHGGEESLTFGHLVLNVSEHVNDCLGPIDADDKEDQDVIIADANVPLLVVTGEALHYPNPPNPSKVLYINKKEAPVLRVERGVPVKFSIQAGHDVALYITSDPLGGNATLRNKSEIVYAGGPKSEGVPASPMELMWAPDRNTPDQVYYHSLYQPKMGWRVQVVDGGLSDMYNNSVLLDDQQVTLFWTLSEKTISIAARGEKKSGYLAIGFGSGMVNSFAYVGWVDANGTGRVNTYWIDGQNAMSIHPTKENLTYVRCKSENGIITMEFTRPLKPSCGREKKPDCKNIVDATTPLKVVWAMGSKWSDGHLSERNMHSVTSQRPVRVLLMRGSAEAEQDLRPVLAVHGFMMFLAWGILLPGGILAARYLKHVKGDGWYKIHVYLQYSGLAIVLLGLLFAVAELRGFHIGSVHVKFGVAAIVLACVQPVNAYFRPKKPANGEDVPRERVIWEYFHVIVGRCGILVGIAALISGMKHLGERYGGEDVHGLDWALIGWFLMGALMVMYLEYRERKSRRQMSYERGSWVLGNSEEDDSVDLLSPTTAGVDKESQRNGRMEVQLEPLSR
;
A
#
# COMPACT_ATOMS: atom_id res chain seq x y z
N MET A 1 39.90 49.52 -21.11
CA MET A 1 41.08 49.88 -20.29
C MET A 1 41.87 48.60 -20.10
N PHE A 2 43.09 48.56 -20.66
CA PHE A 2 44.11 47.50 -20.68
C PHE A 2 43.83 46.18 -21.45
N PRO A 3 44.87 45.61 -22.13
CA PRO A 3 44.71 44.93 -23.42
C PRO A 3 45.13 43.45 -23.42
N LYS A 4 44.81 42.79 -24.54
CA LYS A 4 45.30 41.46 -24.95
C LYS A 4 46.83 41.46 -25.12
N PHE A 5 47.49 40.40 -24.65
CA PHE A 5 48.81 39.97 -25.13
C PHE A 5 48.86 38.44 -25.26
N HIS A 6 49.30 38.00 -26.44
CA HIS A 6 49.78 36.65 -26.73
C HIS A 6 51.19 36.47 -26.15
N LEU A 7 51.52 35.28 -25.65
CA LEU A 7 52.88 34.74 -25.80
C LEU A 7 52.85 33.19 -25.86
N PRO A 8 53.43 32.56 -26.90
CA PRO A 8 53.65 31.12 -27.01
C PRO A 8 55.03 30.74 -26.43
N CYS A 9 55.36 29.45 -26.50
CA CYS A 9 56.71 28.87 -26.29
C CYS A 9 57.13 28.60 -24.84
N LEU A 10 56.79 27.40 -24.33
CA LEU A 10 57.73 26.59 -23.53
C LEU A 10 57.26 25.12 -23.54
N LEU A 11 57.42 24.47 -24.70
CA LEU A 11 57.09 23.05 -24.91
C LEU A 11 58.37 22.24 -25.15
N LEU A 12 59.44 22.56 -24.42
CA LEU A 12 60.75 21.95 -24.64
C LEU A 12 61.59 21.85 -23.36
N PHE A 13 61.07 21.20 -22.32
CA PHE A 13 61.89 20.68 -21.21
C PHE A 13 61.09 19.64 -20.41
N LEU A 14 60.95 18.44 -20.96
CA LEU A 14 60.57 17.21 -20.23
C LEU A 14 60.93 15.96 -21.06
N LEU A 15 62.04 16.04 -21.81
CA LEU A 15 62.72 14.87 -22.36
C LEU A 15 63.89 14.56 -21.44
N VAL A 16 63.86 13.34 -20.88
CA VAL A 16 64.84 12.62 -20.06
C VAL A 16 64.26 12.31 -18.68
N LEU A 17 63.41 11.28 -18.65
CA LEU A 17 63.44 10.14 -17.72
C LEU A 17 62.42 9.10 -18.24
N CYS A 18 62.56 8.69 -19.50
CA CYS A 18 62.07 7.38 -19.92
C CYS A 18 63.08 6.37 -19.39
N PHE A 19 62.91 5.94 -18.14
CA PHE A 19 63.35 4.60 -17.80
C PHE A 19 62.51 3.68 -18.69
N PRO A 20 63.11 2.88 -19.60
CA PRO A 20 62.39 1.71 -20.06
C PRO A 20 62.15 0.91 -18.80
N ASP A 21 60.87 0.72 -18.44
CA ASP A 21 60.52 -0.26 -17.44
C ASP A 21 61.16 -1.56 -17.94
N ARG A 22 62.22 -2.00 -17.25
CA ARG A 22 62.79 -3.31 -17.48
C ARG A 22 61.77 -4.26 -16.91
N GLY A 23 60.69 -4.49 -17.66
CA GLY A 23 59.83 -5.64 -17.44
C GLY A 23 60.77 -6.84 -17.39
N LEU A 24 60.87 -7.47 -16.22
CA LEU A 24 61.55 -8.74 -16.11
C LEU A 24 61.03 -9.60 -17.26
N ALA A 25 61.94 -10.07 -18.12
CA ALA A 25 61.59 -11.00 -19.16
C ALA A 25 60.99 -12.23 -18.46
N CYS A 26 59.69 -12.42 -18.66
CA CYS A 26 58.97 -13.54 -18.07
C CYS A 26 59.54 -14.84 -18.65
N THR A 27 59.84 -15.76 -17.76
CA THR A 27 60.40 -17.06 -18.13
C THR A 27 59.30 -17.96 -18.71
N ASN A 28 59.72 -19.02 -19.40
CA ASN A 28 58.81 -20.06 -19.90
C ASN A 28 59.18 -21.39 -19.24
N SER A 29 59.17 -21.43 -17.90
CA SER A 29 59.62 -22.57 -17.11
C SER A 29 58.48 -23.48 -16.65
N SER A 30 57.25 -22.97 -16.59
CA SER A 30 56.06 -23.74 -16.22
C SER A 30 55.70 -24.78 -17.29
N SER A 31 55.29 -25.97 -16.84
CA SER A 31 54.78 -27.04 -17.72
C SER A 31 53.45 -26.70 -18.38
N LEU A 32 52.76 -25.65 -17.92
CA LEU A 32 51.50 -25.19 -18.48
C LEU A 32 51.68 -24.23 -19.67
N VAL A 33 52.90 -23.73 -19.93
CA VAL A 33 53.14 -22.79 -21.03
C VAL A 33 52.77 -23.43 -22.37
N GLY A 34 51.91 -22.74 -23.14
CA GLY A 34 51.38 -23.22 -24.42
C GLY A 34 50.11 -24.06 -24.30
N LEU A 35 49.71 -24.48 -23.09
CA LEU A 35 48.44 -25.17 -22.86
C LEU A 35 47.28 -24.24 -23.22
N ALA A 36 46.34 -24.76 -24.01
CA ALA A 36 45.11 -24.08 -24.37
C ALA A 36 43.92 -24.92 -23.89
N THR A 37 42.97 -24.28 -23.22
CA THR A 37 41.79 -24.91 -22.60
C THR A 37 40.58 -24.00 -22.75
N GLU A 38 39.39 -24.59 -22.80
CA GLU A 38 38.12 -23.86 -22.89
C GLU A 38 37.59 -23.56 -21.49
N ILE A 39 36.88 -22.43 -21.35
CA ILE A 39 36.29 -22.03 -20.08
C ILE A 39 34.98 -22.80 -19.89
N LYS A 40 34.86 -23.52 -18.77
CA LYS A 40 33.61 -24.12 -18.35
C LYS A 40 32.65 -23.03 -17.89
N MET A 41 31.52 -22.91 -18.59
CA MET A 41 30.48 -21.94 -18.24
C MET A 41 29.73 -22.40 -16.98
N VAL A 42 29.56 -21.48 -16.02
CA VAL A 42 28.76 -21.70 -14.82
C VAL A 42 27.59 -20.72 -14.75
N GLN A 43 27.86 -19.41 -14.91
CA GLN A 43 26.87 -18.32 -14.98
C GLN A 43 27.34 -17.19 -15.90
N HIS A 44 26.53 -16.15 -16.03
CA HIS A 44 26.81 -14.95 -16.84
C HIS A 44 27.17 -15.25 -18.29
N GLN A 45 26.75 -16.42 -18.79
CA GLN A 45 27.06 -16.95 -20.11
C GLN A 45 28.54 -16.83 -20.51
N VAL A 46 29.46 -17.04 -19.56
CA VAL A 46 30.90 -16.99 -19.82
C VAL A 46 31.28 -18.01 -20.89
N ARG A 47 31.96 -17.57 -21.94
CA ARG A 47 32.58 -18.45 -22.96
C ARG A 47 33.92 -17.90 -23.41
N GLY A 48 34.76 -18.80 -23.91
CA GLY A 48 36.05 -18.47 -24.47
C GLY A 48 37.08 -19.54 -24.20
N SER A 49 38.31 -19.27 -24.60
CA SER A 49 39.45 -20.14 -24.37
C SER A 49 40.60 -19.36 -23.74
N ILE A 50 41.35 -20.04 -22.88
CA ILE A 50 42.52 -19.53 -22.21
C ILE A 50 43.74 -20.28 -22.72
N LYS A 51 44.77 -19.54 -23.11
CA LYS A 51 46.08 -20.07 -23.50
C LYS A 51 47.19 -19.44 -22.65
N VAL A 52 47.94 -20.25 -21.93
CA VAL A 52 49.10 -19.77 -21.16
C VAL A 52 50.22 -19.38 -22.13
N ILE A 53 50.71 -18.14 -22.04
CA ILE A 53 51.75 -17.60 -22.94
C ILE A 53 53.14 -17.80 -22.35
N ASP A 54 53.32 -17.43 -21.08
CA ASP A 54 54.56 -17.48 -20.32
C ASP A 54 54.27 -17.61 -18.81
N ASP A 55 55.30 -17.59 -17.97
CA ASP A 55 55.15 -17.73 -16.52
C ASP A 55 54.42 -16.56 -15.85
N CYS A 56 54.16 -15.46 -16.57
CA CYS A 56 53.53 -14.25 -16.04
C CYS A 56 52.22 -13.87 -16.73
N SER A 57 51.79 -14.56 -17.78
CA SER A 57 50.66 -14.12 -18.58
C SER A 57 49.93 -15.23 -19.32
N PHE A 58 48.64 -14.98 -19.58
CA PHE A 58 47.79 -15.82 -20.39
C PHE A 58 46.94 -14.99 -21.34
N ARG A 59 46.63 -15.57 -22.49
CA ARG A 59 45.73 -15.00 -23.50
C ARG A 59 44.34 -15.56 -23.31
N VAL A 60 43.36 -14.69 -23.29
CA VAL A 60 41.93 -15.04 -23.39
C VAL A 60 41.47 -14.74 -24.80
N SER A 61 40.83 -15.71 -25.45
CA SER A 61 40.33 -15.60 -26.83
C SER A 61 38.85 -15.95 -26.91
N GLN A 62 38.12 -15.30 -27.81
CA GLN A 62 36.67 -15.50 -28.01
C GLN A 62 35.86 -15.30 -26.72
N PHE A 63 36.23 -14.28 -25.94
CA PHE A 63 35.64 -14.05 -24.63
C PHE A 63 34.28 -13.37 -24.72
N ASP A 64 33.27 -14.05 -24.19
CA ASP A 64 31.89 -13.59 -24.03
C ASP A 64 31.53 -13.61 -22.54
N MET A 65 30.90 -12.55 -22.03
CA MET A 65 30.46 -12.50 -20.63
C MET A 65 29.45 -11.37 -20.41
N LEU A 66 28.40 -11.63 -19.62
CA LEU A 66 27.50 -10.61 -19.08
C LEU A 66 28.15 -9.86 -17.91
N PRO A 67 27.88 -8.55 -17.73
CA PRO A 67 28.54 -7.76 -16.68
C PRO A 67 28.19 -8.28 -15.29
N GLY A 68 29.17 -8.31 -14.38
CA GLY A 68 28.97 -8.53 -12.94
C GLY A 68 29.20 -7.26 -12.13
N PHE A 69 29.17 -7.39 -10.79
CA PHE A 69 29.31 -6.22 -9.91
C PHE A 69 30.76 -5.87 -9.66
N ASP A 70 31.55 -6.85 -9.21
CA ASP A 70 32.99 -6.68 -8.94
C ASP A 70 33.72 -7.98 -9.27
N VAL A 71 34.07 -8.11 -10.56
CA VAL A 71 34.49 -9.38 -11.15
C VAL A 71 35.99 -9.38 -11.41
N HIS A 72 36.66 -10.44 -10.97
CA HIS A 72 38.10 -10.60 -11.05
C HIS A 72 38.53 -11.98 -11.53
N TRP A 73 39.77 -12.07 -12.01
CA TRP A 73 40.45 -13.35 -12.19
C TRP A 73 40.88 -13.90 -10.83
N TRP A 74 40.42 -15.10 -10.52
CA TRP A 74 40.53 -15.73 -9.22
C TRP A 74 41.20 -17.10 -9.32
N GLY A 75 42.17 -17.35 -8.45
CA GLY A 75 42.99 -18.55 -8.42
C GLY A 75 42.65 -19.38 -7.21
N ALA A 76 42.45 -20.67 -7.40
CA ALA A 76 42.20 -21.63 -6.33
C ALA A 76 42.97 -22.94 -6.57
N SER A 77 43.11 -23.76 -5.54
CA SER A 77 43.76 -25.07 -5.63
C SER A 77 42.86 -26.13 -6.29
N ALA A 78 41.55 -26.05 -6.07
CA ALA A 78 40.56 -27.00 -6.57
C ALA A 78 39.16 -26.34 -6.69
N VAL A 79 38.22 -27.05 -7.33
CA VAL A 79 36.86 -26.58 -7.63
C VAL A 79 35.85 -26.78 -6.50
N ASP A 80 36.21 -27.49 -5.43
CA ASP A 80 35.33 -27.66 -4.28
C ASP A 80 35.08 -26.34 -3.55
N PHE A 81 33.94 -26.28 -2.86
CA PHE A 81 33.44 -25.06 -2.22
C PHE A 81 34.47 -24.38 -1.30
N ASP A 82 35.15 -25.15 -0.45
CA ASP A 82 36.08 -24.60 0.53
C ASP A 82 37.34 -24.02 -0.15
N ASN A 83 37.90 -24.75 -1.14
CA ASN A 83 39.09 -24.30 -1.84
C ASN A 83 38.82 -23.11 -2.78
N ILE A 84 37.72 -23.14 -3.54
CA ILE A 84 37.43 -22.05 -4.48
C ILE A 84 37.02 -20.76 -3.76
N THR A 85 36.31 -20.84 -2.63
CA THR A 85 35.95 -19.64 -1.85
C THR A 85 37.14 -19.05 -1.08
N ALA A 86 38.16 -19.86 -0.78
CA ALA A 86 39.41 -19.45 -0.10
C ALA A 86 40.55 -19.05 -1.06
N GLY A 87 40.26 -18.85 -2.35
CA GLY A 87 41.25 -18.49 -3.36
C GLY A 87 41.83 -17.07 -3.24
N PHE A 88 42.45 -16.60 -4.31
CA PHE A 88 43.17 -15.33 -4.34
C PHE A 88 43.11 -14.63 -5.70
N PHE A 89 43.38 -13.32 -5.72
CA PHE A 89 43.44 -12.55 -6.97
C PHE A 89 44.64 -12.95 -7.82
N VAL A 90 44.37 -13.29 -9.07
CA VAL A 90 45.38 -13.67 -10.05
C VAL A 90 45.91 -12.45 -10.82
N SER A 91 45.05 -11.44 -11.06
CA SER A 91 45.39 -10.24 -11.83
C SER A 91 44.75 -8.98 -11.21
N GLU A 92 45.35 -7.81 -11.48
CA GLU A 92 44.75 -6.50 -11.19
C GLU A 92 43.63 -6.12 -12.16
N GLN A 93 43.52 -6.81 -13.29
CA GLN A 93 42.51 -6.51 -14.30
C GLN A 93 41.11 -6.93 -13.83
N THR A 94 40.17 -5.99 -13.87
CA THR A 94 38.75 -6.21 -13.54
C THR A 94 37.91 -6.51 -14.79
N LEU A 95 36.79 -7.20 -14.61
CA LEU A 95 35.90 -7.66 -15.68
C LEU A 95 34.47 -7.10 -15.52
N ASN A 96 34.32 -5.78 -15.40
CA ASN A 96 33.03 -5.18 -15.01
C ASN A 96 32.12 -4.77 -16.19
N GLN A 97 32.43 -5.18 -17.42
CA GLN A 97 31.67 -4.81 -18.63
C GLN A 97 31.18 -6.04 -19.38
N THR A 98 30.27 -5.84 -20.34
CA THR A 98 29.86 -6.90 -21.27
C THR A 98 30.98 -7.17 -22.27
N TYR A 99 31.39 -8.43 -22.40
CA TYR A 99 32.36 -8.88 -23.39
C TYR A 99 31.65 -9.57 -24.54
N LYS A 100 32.09 -9.27 -25.78
CA LYS A 100 31.52 -9.82 -27.02
C LYS A 100 32.65 -10.20 -27.96
N ASN A 101 33.00 -11.49 -27.97
CA ASN A 101 34.04 -12.11 -28.79
C ASN A 101 35.37 -11.35 -28.72
N GLN A 102 35.80 -10.96 -27.50
CA GLN A 102 37.03 -10.20 -27.30
C GLN A 102 38.23 -11.12 -27.10
N THR A 103 39.41 -10.62 -27.48
CA THR A 103 40.69 -11.31 -27.28
C THR A 103 41.66 -10.32 -26.65
N PHE A 104 42.26 -10.69 -25.51
CA PHE A 104 43.20 -9.86 -24.77
C PHE A 104 44.15 -10.71 -23.92
N ASP A 105 45.28 -10.13 -23.54
CA ASP A 105 46.28 -10.77 -22.70
C ASP A 105 46.15 -10.26 -21.25
N VAL A 106 46.18 -11.18 -20.30
CA VAL A 106 46.08 -10.92 -18.86
C VAL A 106 47.42 -11.20 -18.21
N ARG A 107 47.90 -10.26 -17.40
CA ARG A 107 49.15 -10.38 -16.65
C ARG A 107 48.87 -10.79 -15.20
N LEU A 108 49.64 -11.76 -14.72
CA LEU A 108 49.64 -12.22 -13.33
C LEU A 108 50.24 -11.16 -12.40
N ARG A 109 49.82 -11.16 -11.12
CA ARG A 109 50.48 -10.40 -10.05
C ARG A 109 51.88 -10.96 -9.77
N ASP A 110 52.78 -10.10 -9.30
CA ASP A 110 54.20 -10.45 -9.07
C ASP A 110 54.42 -11.59 -8.05
N ASN A 111 53.44 -11.87 -7.18
CA ASN A 111 53.49 -12.92 -6.16
C ASN A 111 52.73 -14.20 -6.54
N VAL A 112 52.16 -14.28 -7.75
CA VAL A 112 51.35 -15.39 -8.21
C VAL A 112 52.12 -16.19 -9.26
N THR A 113 52.17 -17.52 -9.07
CA THR A 113 52.82 -18.45 -9.99
C THR A 113 51.84 -19.56 -10.39
N TRP A 114 52.03 -20.14 -11.58
CA TRP A 114 51.12 -21.13 -12.16
C TRP A 114 50.95 -22.42 -11.34
N ASP A 115 51.95 -22.80 -10.55
CA ASP A 115 51.93 -23.94 -9.63
C ASP A 115 50.94 -23.77 -8.46
N GLN A 116 50.54 -22.53 -8.16
CA GLN A 116 49.53 -22.23 -7.13
C GLN A 116 48.10 -22.25 -7.70
N ILE A 117 47.94 -22.23 -9.02
CA ILE A 117 46.65 -22.11 -9.70
C ILE A 117 46.23 -23.49 -10.22
N GLY A 118 45.49 -24.24 -9.40
CA GLY A 118 44.81 -25.45 -9.85
C GLY A 118 43.55 -25.14 -10.66
N VAL A 119 42.87 -24.04 -10.31
CA VAL A 119 41.66 -23.54 -10.95
C VAL A 119 41.79 -22.04 -11.17
N LEU A 120 41.49 -21.59 -12.38
CA LEU A 120 41.36 -20.18 -12.73
C LEU A 120 39.90 -19.86 -13.00
N SER A 121 39.27 -19.10 -12.11
CA SER A 121 37.86 -18.72 -12.12
C SER A 121 37.67 -17.23 -12.44
N ILE A 122 36.53 -16.91 -13.03
CA ILE A 122 36.00 -15.57 -13.18
C ILE A 122 35.00 -15.35 -12.05
N TRP A 123 35.38 -14.53 -11.07
CA TRP A 123 34.76 -14.54 -9.75
C TRP A 123 34.18 -13.18 -9.36
N ASP A 124 32.93 -13.17 -8.88
CA ASP A 124 32.27 -12.00 -8.32
C ASP A 124 32.42 -11.95 -6.80
N LEU A 125 33.07 -10.90 -6.29
CA LEU A 125 33.39 -10.78 -4.86
C LEU A 125 32.17 -10.58 -3.94
N PRO A 126 31.17 -9.73 -4.24
CA PRO A 126 30.03 -9.50 -3.37
C PRO A 126 29.20 -10.75 -3.10
N THR A 127 28.98 -11.57 -4.14
CA THR A 127 28.16 -12.78 -4.07
C THR A 127 28.97 -14.08 -3.95
N ALA A 128 30.30 -13.95 -3.91
CA ALA A 128 31.25 -15.06 -3.88
C ALA A 128 30.90 -16.13 -4.92
N SER A 129 30.64 -15.69 -6.15
CA SER A 129 30.07 -16.54 -7.20
C SER A 129 31.05 -16.75 -8.34
N ASP A 130 31.08 -17.97 -8.85
CA ASP A 130 31.88 -18.36 -10.00
C ASP A 130 31.04 -18.24 -11.27
N PHE A 131 31.47 -17.37 -12.19
CA PHE A 131 30.81 -17.23 -13.49
C PHE A 131 31.32 -18.29 -14.47
N GLY A 132 32.53 -18.81 -14.27
CA GLY A 132 33.12 -19.83 -15.10
C GLY A 132 34.59 -20.00 -14.79
N HIS A 133 35.10 -21.21 -15.03
CA HIS A 133 36.46 -21.56 -14.65
C HIS A 133 37.14 -22.50 -15.63
N VAL A 134 38.46 -22.57 -15.50
CA VAL A 134 39.33 -23.55 -16.13
C VAL A 134 40.01 -24.37 -15.03
N VAL A 135 40.02 -25.69 -15.19
CA VAL A 135 40.75 -26.60 -14.31
C VAL A 135 42.03 -27.04 -14.99
N PHE A 136 43.17 -26.83 -14.33
CA PHE A 136 44.47 -27.26 -14.84
C PHE A 136 44.80 -28.70 -14.40
N PRO A 137 45.59 -29.46 -15.19
CA PRO A 137 45.84 -30.89 -14.96
C PRO A 137 46.49 -31.26 -13.61
N ASN A 138 47.04 -30.30 -12.87
CA ASN A 138 47.63 -30.53 -11.55
C ASN A 138 46.60 -30.52 -10.40
N ALA A 139 45.33 -30.17 -10.66
CA ALA A 139 44.28 -30.18 -9.65
C ALA A 139 43.69 -31.60 -9.46
N SER A 140 43.76 -32.13 -8.24
CA SER A 140 43.11 -33.39 -7.88
C SER A 140 41.59 -33.27 -8.00
N ILE A 141 40.98 -33.96 -8.97
CA ILE A 141 39.53 -34.00 -9.17
C ILE A 141 38.92 -34.90 -8.09
N SER A 142 38.45 -34.31 -6.99
CA SER A 142 37.58 -34.99 -6.02
C SER A 142 36.45 -34.05 -5.59
N GLY A 143 35.41 -33.96 -6.41
CA GLY A 143 34.16 -33.26 -6.12
C GLY A 143 32.98 -33.90 -6.86
N PRO A 144 31.75 -33.83 -6.33
CA PRO A 144 30.59 -34.51 -6.91
C PRO A 144 30.13 -33.77 -8.18
N SER A 145 30.10 -34.48 -9.30
CA SER A 145 29.47 -34.03 -10.54
C SER A 145 27.94 -33.89 -10.33
N PRO A 146 27.30 -32.79 -10.76
CA PRO A 146 25.86 -32.80 -10.95
C PRO A 146 25.54 -33.58 -12.24
N GLY A 147 24.84 -34.71 -12.10
CA GLY A 147 24.22 -35.46 -13.20
C GLY A 147 25.12 -36.47 -13.95
N PRO A 148 24.59 -37.63 -14.35
CA PRO A 148 25.39 -38.74 -14.87
C PRO A 148 25.82 -38.50 -16.32
N SER A 149 27.12 -38.30 -16.54
CA SER A 149 27.71 -38.62 -17.84
C SER A 149 27.70 -40.14 -18.02
N PRO A 150 27.24 -40.69 -19.17
CA PRO A 150 27.28 -42.13 -19.40
C PRO A 150 28.73 -42.63 -19.38
N SER A 151 28.95 -43.68 -18.60
CA SER A 151 30.23 -44.39 -18.47
C SER A 151 30.78 -44.81 -19.84
N PRO A 152 32.07 -44.58 -20.15
CA PRO A 152 32.66 -45.14 -21.36
C PRO A 152 32.81 -46.65 -21.19
N SER A 153 32.26 -47.40 -22.14
CA SER A 153 32.55 -48.81 -22.33
C SER A 153 34.07 -49.01 -22.50
N SER A 154 34.56 -50.04 -21.83
CA SER A 154 35.96 -50.46 -21.75
C SER A 154 36.67 -50.53 -23.11
N GLY A 155 37.80 -49.83 -23.20
CA GLY A 155 38.91 -50.20 -24.07
C GLY A 155 39.17 -49.25 -25.23
N ASP A 156 39.75 -48.08 -24.97
CA ASP A 156 40.54 -47.37 -25.98
C ASP A 156 41.70 -46.60 -25.34
N ARG A 157 42.87 -46.72 -25.97
CA ARG A 157 44.18 -46.23 -25.52
C ARG A 157 44.21 -44.70 -25.35
N GLU A 158 44.96 -44.24 -24.34
CA GLU A 158 45.27 -42.84 -24.05
C GLU A 158 45.77 -42.08 -25.30
N ILE A 159 44.86 -41.32 -25.90
CA ILE A 159 45.18 -40.12 -26.66
C ILE A 159 44.71 -38.97 -25.76
N VAL A 160 45.58 -37.98 -25.55
CA VAL A 160 45.26 -36.72 -24.85
C VAL A 160 44.03 -36.10 -25.50
N ARG A 161 42.84 -36.40 -24.99
CA ARG A 161 41.59 -35.80 -25.45
C ARG A 161 41.58 -34.39 -24.89
N VAL A 162 41.70 -33.39 -25.77
CA VAL A 162 41.32 -32.02 -25.47
C VAL A 162 39.83 -32.07 -25.10
N TYR A 163 39.52 -31.94 -23.81
CA TYR A 163 38.14 -31.84 -23.36
C TYR A 163 37.55 -30.56 -23.95
N LYS A 164 36.59 -30.71 -24.87
CA LYS A 164 35.79 -29.60 -25.39
C LYS A 164 34.61 -29.37 -24.46
N GLU A 165 34.40 -28.13 -24.06
CA GLU A 165 33.29 -27.75 -23.21
C GLU A 165 31.97 -27.85 -24.00
N PRO A 166 30.88 -28.34 -23.39
CA PRO A 166 29.65 -28.67 -24.11
C PRO A 166 28.96 -27.43 -24.70
N THR A 167 29.27 -26.23 -24.20
CA THR A 167 28.73 -24.95 -24.66
C THR A 167 29.53 -24.31 -25.81
N MET A 168 30.67 -24.88 -26.18
CA MET A 168 31.54 -24.40 -27.25
C MET A 168 31.21 -25.10 -28.58
N PHE A 169 31.12 -24.31 -29.65
CA PHE A 169 30.81 -24.76 -31.01
C PHE A 169 31.64 -23.98 -32.01
N ASP A 170 31.88 -24.59 -33.17
CA ASP A 170 32.66 -23.96 -34.24
C ASP A 170 31.83 -22.93 -35.01
N ASN A 171 30.52 -23.18 -35.15
CA ASN A 171 29.62 -22.33 -35.92
C ASN A 171 28.42 -21.83 -35.12
N CYS A 172 27.91 -20.67 -35.50
CA CYS A 172 26.68 -20.12 -34.94
C CYS A 172 25.95 -19.18 -35.91
N LYS A 173 24.61 -19.30 -35.92
CA LYS A 173 23.69 -18.44 -36.68
C LYS A 173 22.61 -17.87 -35.77
N VAL A 174 22.32 -16.59 -35.91
CA VAL A 174 21.20 -15.93 -35.24
C VAL A 174 19.91 -16.20 -36.02
N LEU A 175 18.91 -16.79 -35.37
CA LEU A 175 17.60 -17.10 -35.96
C LEU A 175 16.61 -15.96 -35.72
N SER A 176 16.58 -15.45 -34.49
CA SER A 176 15.83 -14.28 -34.06
C SER A 176 16.61 -13.51 -32.97
N LYS A 177 16.09 -12.38 -32.49
CA LYS A 177 16.74 -11.60 -31.41
C LYS A 177 17.08 -12.45 -30.18
N ASN A 178 16.19 -13.40 -29.85
CA ASN A 178 16.26 -14.21 -28.64
C ASN A 178 16.54 -15.69 -28.93
N TYR A 179 16.84 -16.09 -30.17
CA TYR A 179 17.05 -17.49 -30.53
C TYR A 179 18.22 -17.66 -31.51
N ARG A 180 19.12 -18.58 -31.19
CA ARG A 180 20.32 -18.90 -31.97
C ARG A 180 20.51 -20.40 -32.09
N VAL A 181 21.11 -20.80 -33.21
CA VAL A 181 21.55 -22.18 -33.43
C VAL A 181 23.07 -22.21 -33.55
N ARG A 182 23.68 -23.17 -32.86
CA ARG A 182 25.12 -23.46 -32.88
C ARG A 182 25.34 -24.86 -33.39
N TRP A 183 26.41 -25.10 -34.14
CA TRP A 183 26.74 -26.45 -34.57
C TRP A 183 28.22 -26.71 -34.75
N THR A 184 28.60 -27.97 -34.55
CA THR A 184 29.92 -28.53 -34.86
C THR A 184 29.70 -29.78 -35.69
N LEU A 185 30.41 -29.87 -36.81
CA LEU A 185 30.29 -30.96 -37.78
C LEU A 185 31.44 -31.95 -37.59
N SER A 186 31.12 -33.21 -37.27
CA SER A 186 32.09 -34.30 -37.11
C SER A 186 31.91 -35.31 -38.26
N ILE A 187 32.54 -35.03 -39.40
CA ILE A 187 32.39 -35.81 -40.64
C ILE A 187 32.89 -37.25 -40.46
N ASP A 188 33.98 -37.41 -39.71
CA ASP A 188 34.63 -38.67 -39.37
C ASP A 188 33.74 -39.60 -38.52
N GLN A 189 32.82 -39.02 -37.75
CA GLN A 189 31.86 -39.76 -36.91
C GLN A 189 30.47 -39.86 -37.54
N ASP A 190 30.24 -39.26 -38.71
CA ASP A 190 28.94 -39.14 -39.37
C ASP A 190 27.86 -38.44 -38.50
N VAL A 191 28.27 -37.45 -37.69
CA VAL A 191 27.41 -36.79 -36.70
C VAL A 191 27.51 -35.26 -36.79
N ILE A 192 26.38 -34.58 -36.57
CA ILE A 192 26.30 -33.15 -36.30
C ILE A 192 25.86 -32.93 -34.85
N HIS A 193 26.60 -32.09 -34.13
CA HIS A 193 26.18 -31.59 -32.82
C HIS A 193 25.48 -30.25 -33.02
N ILE A 194 24.27 -30.12 -32.49
CA ILE A 194 23.48 -28.89 -32.57
C ILE A 194 23.20 -28.39 -31.16
N GLY A 195 23.45 -27.10 -30.94
CA GLY A 195 23.12 -26.37 -29.72
C GLY A 195 22.04 -25.34 -30.00
N LEU A 196 20.89 -25.48 -29.36
CA LEU A 196 19.79 -24.50 -29.40
C LEU A 196 19.89 -23.60 -28.18
N GLU A 197 19.96 -22.29 -28.41
CA GLU A 197 20.20 -21.27 -27.38
C GLU A 197 19.14 -20.17 -27.47
N ALA A 198 18.25 -20.08 -26.47
CA ALA A 198 17.18 -19.09 -26.47
C ALA A 198 16.92 -18.42 -25.12
N ALA A 199 16.69 -17.10 -25.13
CA ALA A 199 16.12 -16.37 -23.99
C ALA A 199 14.60 -16.56 -23.96
N THR A 200 14.16 -17.63 -23.30
CA THR A 200 12.78 -18.11 -23.26
C THR A 200 12.47 -18.74 -21.90
N GLY A 201 11.21 -18.88 -21.51
CA GLY A 201 10.82 -19.50 -20.23
C GLY A 201 11.01 -21.04 -20.22
N THR A 202 10.92 -21.66 -19.04
CA THR A 202 11.05 -23.13 -18.86
C THR A 202 9.94 -23.94 -19.53
N GLN A 203 8.75 -23.35 -19.67
CA GLN A 203 7.58 -23.98 -20.31
C GLN A 203 7.57 -23.88 -21.84
N ASN A 204 8.64 -23.34 -22.43
CA ASN A 204 8.74 -23.20 -23.88
C ASN A 204 9.65 -24.26 -24.49
N TYR A 205 9.25 -24.78 -25.65
CA TYR A 205 10.10 -25.61 -26.49
C TYR A 205 10.97 -24.77 -27.42
N MET A 206 12.08 -25.36 -27.83
CA MET A 206 12.97 -24.88 -28.89
C MET A 206 13.04 -25.97 -29.96
N ALA A 207 12.60 -25.65 -31.18
CA ALA A 207 12.60 -26.59 -32.30
C ALA A 207 13.50 -26.09 -33.43
N PHE A 208 14.26 -27.01 -34.02
CA PHE A 208 15.09 -26.78 -35.19
C PHE A 208 15.13 -28.02 -36.07
N GLY A 209 15.04 -27.84 -37.38
CA GLY A 209 15.13 -28.97 -38.30
C GLY A 209 15.20 -28.61 -39.78
N TRP A 210 15.08 -29.63 -40.61
CA TRP A 210 15.26 -29.54 -42.06
C TRP A 210 13.91 -29.65 -42.77
N ALA A 211 13.68 -28.77 -43.74
CA ALA A 211 12.52 -28.85 -44.61
C ALA A 211 12.74 -29.89 -45.72
N ASP A 212 11.64 -30.44 -46.27
CA ASP A 212 11.71 -31.30 -47.45
C ASP A 212 12.43 -30.55 -48.60
N PRO A 213 13.52 -31.09 -49.17
CA PRO A 213 14.23 -30.47 -50.28
C PRO A 213 13.37 -30.16 -51.52
N LYS A 214 12.19 -30.80 -51.65
CA LYS A 214 11.22 -30.56 -52.72
C LYS A 214 10.24 -29.43 -52.42
N ALA A 215 10.15 -28.98 -51.17
CA ALA A 215 9.24 -27.93 -50.76
C ALA A 215 9.72 -26.57 -51.31
N THR A 216 8.78 -25.83 -51.90
CA THR A 216 9.00 -24.45 -52.40
C THR A 216 8.24 -23.41 -51.59
N SER A 217 7.20 -23.83 -50.88
CA SER A 217 6.43 -23.09 -49.87
C SER A 217 5.97 -24.08 -48.79
N ASP A 218 5.46 -23.60 -47.67
CA ASP A 218 4.95 -24.43 -46.56
C ASP A 218 6.01 -25.40 -45.99
N TYR A 219 7.21 -24.87 -45.73
CA TYR A 219 8.40 -25.64 -45.33
C TYR A 219 8.24 -26.50 -44.07
N MET A 220 7.17 -26.32 -43.28
CA MET A 220 6.90 -27.17 -42.13
C MET A 220 6.35 -28.54 -42.52
N ILE A 221 5.53 -28.67 -43.58
CA ILE A 221 4.95 -29.96 -43.93
C ILE A 221 6.04 -30.85 -44.55
N GLY A 222 6.19 -32.06 -44.01
CA GLY A 222 7.24 -33.01 -44.41
C GLY A 222 8.61 -32.65 -43.86
N ALA A 223 8.68 -31.70 -42.92
CA ALA A 223 9.91 -31.37 -42.23
C ALA A 223 10.18 -32.34 -41.08
N ASP A 224 11.48 -32.45 -40.82
CA ASP A 224 12.07 -33.33 -39.84
C ASP A 224 12.83 -32.46 -38.85
N VAL A 225 12.35 -32.44 -37.61
CA VAL A 225 12.70 -31.44 -36.60
C VAL A 225 13.02 -32.08 -35.26
N ALA A 226 14.08 -31.60 -34.62
CA ALA A 226 14.33 -31.90 -33.22
C ALA A 226 13.59 -30.88 -32.35
N VAL A 227 12.75 -31.37 -31.43
CA VAL A 227 12.08 -30.55 -30.42
C VAL A 227 12.79 -30.74 -29.08
N THR A 228 13.21 -29.64 -28.49
CA THR A 228 13.96 -29.61 -27.23
C THR A 228 13.27 -28.72 -26.21
N GLY A 229 13.57 -28.94 -24.94
CA GLY A 229 13.02 -28.14 -23.85
C GLY A 229 13.45 -28.66 -22.49
N PHE A 230 12.73 -28.25 -21.46
CA PHE A 230 12.94 -28.67 -20.07
C PHE A 230 11.66 -29.28 -19.51
N THR A 231 11.80 -30.32 -18.69
CA THR A 231 10.70 -30.89 -17.91
C THR A 231 10.31 -29.97 -16.74
N GLU A 232 9.21 -30.28 -16.07
CA GLU A 232 8.79 -29.55 -14.84
C GLU A 232 9.86 -29.59 -13.74
N ASP A 233 10.66 -30.66 -13.70
CA ASP A 233 11.79 -30.83 -12.77
C ASP A 233 13.10 -30.14 -13.25
N GLY A 234 13.05 -29.42 -14.37
CA GLY A 234 14.21 -28.71 -14.94
C GLY A 234 15.21 -29.62 -15.68
N LEU A 235 14.83 -30.85 -16.02
CA LEU A 235 15.68 -31.75 -16.81
C LEU A 235 15.56 -31.43 -18.30
N PRO A 236 16.68 -31.29 -19.04
CA PRO A 236 16.62 -31.09 -20.48
C PRO A 236 16.16 -32.35 -21.20
N PHE A 237 15.45 -32.19 -22.32
CA PHE A 237 15.15 -33.26 -23.26
C PHE A 237 15.38 -32.81 -24.71
N ALA A 238 15.59 -33.78 -25.60
CA ALA A 238 15.67 -33.57 -27.03
C ALA A 238 15.08 -34.80 -27.73
N GLU A 239 14.05 -34.59 -28.53
CA GLU A 239 13.29 -35.65 -29.18
C GLU A 239 13.08 -35.33 -30.65
N ASP A 240 13.03 -36.37 -31.48
CA ASP A 240 12.87 -36.26 -32.93
C ASP A 240 11.40 -36.28 -33.34
N TYR A 241 11.02 -35.36 -34.22
CA TYR A 241 9.64 -35.09 -34.62
C TYR A 241 9.51 -34.94 -36.14
N PHE A 242 8.44 -35.53 -36.67
CA PHE A 242 8.06 -35.39 -38.06
C PHE A 242 6.70 -34.70 -38.22
N ILE A 243 6.66 -33.70 -39.10
CA ILE A 243 5.49 -32.85 -39.30
C ILE A 243 4.68 -33.32 -40.50
N THR A 244 3.51 -33.89 -40.24
CA THR A 244 2.57 -34.32 -41.31
C THR A 244 1.47 -33.31 -41.60
N ARG A 245 1.11 -32.46 -40.62
CA ARG A 245 0.06 -31.42 -40.73
C ARG A 245 0.36 -30.25 -39.80
N TYR A 246 -0.18 -29.08 -40.13
CA TYR A 246 -0.25 -27.90 -39.25
C TYR A 246 -1.31 -28.08 -38.15
N SER A 247 -1.08 -29.06 -37.27
CA SER A 247 -1.90 -29.29 -36.07
C SER A 247 -1.03 -29.95 -35.00
N GLU A 248 -1.43 -29.78 -33.74
CA GLU A 248 -0.87 -30.56 -32.63
C GLU A 248 -0.99 -32.07 -32.91
N CYS A 249 -0.15 -32.87 -32.24
CA CYS A 249 -0.17 -34.31 -32.43
C CYS A 249 -1.54 -34.89 -32.03
N THR A 250 -2.16 -35.61 -32.95
CA THR A 250 -3.43 -36.30 -32.72
C THR A 250 -3.35 -37.74 -33.21
N VAL A 251 -3.84 -38.68 -32.39
CA VAL A 251 -3.94 -40.09 -32.74
C VAL A 251 -5.37 -40.38 -33.18
N ASN A 252 -5.55 -40.81 -34.42
CA ASN A 252 -6.87 -41.22 -34.92
C ASN A 252 -7.35 -42.51 -34.24
N LYS A 253 -8.66 -42.79 -34.33
CA LYS A 253 -9.25 -44.06 -33.85
C LYS A 253 -8.58 -45.32 -34.42
N ASP A 254 -7.94 -45.20 -35.58
CA ASP A 254 -7.19 -46.26 -36.27
C ASP A 254 -5.75 -46.44 -35.75
N GLY A 255 -5.35 -45.72 -34.69
CA GLY A 255 -4.00 -45.78 -34.09
C GLY A 255 -2.91 -45.04 -34.85
N ARG A 256 -3.25 -44.27 -35.91
CA ARG A 256 -2.29 -43.49 -36.70
C ARG A 256 -2.17 -42.06 -36.18
N ALA A 257 -0.94 -41.64 -35.89
CA ALA A 257 -0.61 -40.27 -35.52
C ALA A 257 -0.66 -39.32 -36.74
N ARG A 258 -1.04 -38.05 -36.51
CA ARG A 258 -1.04 -36.94 -37.47
C ARG A 258 -0.78 -35.61 -36.76
N GLY A 259 -0.15 -34.67 -37.45
CA GLY A 259 0.24 -33.37 -36.91
C GLY A 259 1.74 -33.26 -36.74
N VAL A 260 2.17 -32.58 -35.67
CA VAL A 260 3.56 -32.51 -35.21
C VAL A 260 3.75 -33.56 -34.11
N CYS A 261 4.23 -34.75 -34.46
CA CYS A 261 4.33 -35.89 -33.54
C CYS A 261 5.76 -36.41 -33.45
N PRO A 262 6.16 -36.99 -32.29
CA PRO A 262 7.42 -37.73 -32.21
C PRO A 262 7.43 -38.89 -33.18
N ASP A 263 8.60 -39.21 -33.73
CA ASP A 263 8.71 -40.24 -34.77
C ASP A 263 8.30 -41.63 -34.26
N ALA A 264 8.59 -41.92 -32.99
CA ALA A 264 8.16 -43.12 -32.30
C ALA A 264 6.64 -43.32 -32.26
N MET A 265 5.83 -42.26 -32.43
CA MET A 265 4.36 -42.37 -32.48
C MET A 265 3.83 -42.81 -33.84
N TYR A 266 4.58 -42.60 -34.93
CA TYR A 266 4.11 -43.00 -36.26
C TYR A 266 4.31 -44.50 -36.51
N GLU A 267 5.28 -45.13 -35.85
CA GLU A 267 5.56 -46.59 -35.95
C GLU A 267 5.79 -47.23 -34.57
N PRO A 268 4.72 -47.55 -33.82
CA PRO A 268 4.82 -48.11 -32.47
C PRO A 268 5.37 -49.55 -32.38
N THR A 269 5.64 -50.19 -33.52
CA THR A 269 6.13 -51.58 -33.60
C THR A 269 7.64 -51.72 -33.65
N ASP A 270 8.36 -50.65 -33.95
CA ASP A 270 9.82 -50.65 -33.96
C ASP A 270 10.37 -50.22 -32.59
N SER A 271 11.52 -50.80 -32.20
CA SER A 271 12.10 -50.52 -30.88
C SER A 271 12.37 -49.03 -30.73
N VAL A 272 12.02 -48.47 -29.57
CA VAL A 272 12.06 -47.03 -29.20
C VAL A 272 13.39 -46.32 -29.56
N GLY A 273 14.48 -47.06 -29.77
CA GLY A 273 15.79 -46.52 -30.20
C GLY A 273 16.14 -46.64 -31.69
N SER A 274 15.27 -47.19 -32.55
CA SER A 274 15.54 -47.32 -34.00
C SER A 274 14.98 -46.15 -34.83
N VAL A 275 14.03 -45.39 -34.28
CA VAL A 275 13.33 -44.29 -34.99
C VAL A 275 13.71 -42.90 -34.46
N ASN A 276 13.99 -42.74 -33.16
CA ASN A 276 14.53 -41.48 -32.65
C ASN A 276 16.05 -41.44 -32.90
N ASN A 277 16.50 -40.58 -33.82
CA ASN A 277 17.91 -40.39 -34.17
C ASN A 277 18.58 -39.21 -33.43
N THR A 278 17.84 -38.54 -32.56
CA THR A 278 18.27 -37.38 -31.78
C THR A 278 18.67 -37.82 -30.38
N GLU A 279 19.94 -37.62 -30.03
CA GLU A 279 20.48 -37.99 -28.71
C GLU A 279 20.88 -36.73 -27.94
N LEU A 280 20.26 -36.53 -26.77
CA LEU A 280 20.61 -35.45 -25.85
C LEU A 280 22.03 -35.62 -25.32
N VAL A 281 22.86 -34.59 -25.47
CA VAL A 281 24.25 -34.57 -24.98
C VAL A 281 24.38 -33.75 -23.71
N TYR A 282 23.77 -32.57 -23.67
CA TYR A 282 23.86 -31.64 -22.55
C TYR A 282 22.73 -30.62 -22.59
N GLY A 283 22.29 -30.12 -21.44
CA GLY A 283 21.39 -28.98 -21.40
C GLY A 283 21.44 -28.27 -20.06
N HIS A 284 21.23 -26.96 -20.08
CA HIS A 284 21.11 -26.15 -18.89
C HIS A 284 20.18 -24.97 -19.13
N ARG A 285 19.67 -24.43 -18.05
CA ARG A 285 19.06 -23.11 -18.02
C ARG A 285 19.78 -22.23 -17.02
N ARG A 286 20.35 -21.12 -17.48
CA ARG A 286 21.14 -20.17 -16.68
C ARG A 286 20.97 -18.75 -17.21
N ASP A 287 20.88 -17.78 -16.32
CA ASP A 287 20.72 -16.37 -16.62
C ASP A 287 19.48 -16.06 -17.48
N GLY A 288 18.41 -16.86 -17.32
CA GLY A 288 17.21 -16.72 -18.14
C GLY A 288 17.31 -17.33 -19.55
N VAL A 289 18.43 -17.96 -19.89
CA VAL A 289 18.69 -18.57 -21.20
C VAL A 289 18.64 -20.09 -21.11
N SER A 290 17.83 -20.69 -21.97
CA SER A 290 17.71 -22.13 -22.16
C SER A 290 18.70 -22.58 -23.23
N PHE A 291 19.52 -23.57 -22.90
CA PHE A 291 20.51 -24.14 -23.80
C PHE A 291 20.39 -25.67 -23.83
N VAL A 292 20.19 -26.25 -25.01
CA VAL A 292 20.16 -27.71 -25.21
C VAL A 292 21.07 -28.09 -26.35
N ARG A 293 22.01 -29.00 -26.09
CA ARG A 293 22.87 -29.65 -27.06
C ARG A 293 22.43 -31.09 -27.27
N TYR A 294 22.17 -31.43 -28.52
CA TYR A 294 21.92 -32.79 -28.96
C TYR A 294 22.84 -33.15 -30.12
N GLN A 295 22.95 -34.44 -30.40
CA GLN A 295 23.65 -34.97 -31.55
C GLN A 295 22.69 -35.72 -32.46
N ARG A 296 22.97 -35.67 -33.75
CA ARG A 296 22.16 -36.29 -34.79
C ARG A 296 23.04 -36.84 -35.90
N LYS A 297 22.67 -37.96 -36.50
CA LYS A 297 23.42 -38.56 -37.62
C LYS A 297 23.22 -37.78 -38.91
N LEU A 298 24.26 -37.72 -39.75
CA LEU A 298 24.19 -37.10 -41.07
C LEU A 298 23.50 -38.03 -42.09
N SER A 299 23.73 -39.34 -41.97
CA SER A 299 23.03 -40.36 -42.74
C SER A 299 21.64 -40.63 -42.18
N VAL A 300 20.71 -40.94 -43.09
CA VAL A 300 19.32 -41.30 -42.82
C VAL A 300 19.28 -42.61 -42.01
N VAL A 301 18.65 -42.59 -40.84
CA VAL A 301 18.47 -43.79 -40.00
C VAL A 301 17.19 -44.51 -40.40
N ASP A 302 16.09 -43.77 -40.57
CA ASP A 302 14.83 -44.22 -41.20
C ASP A 302 14.55 -43.44 -42.50
N LYS A 303 14.28 -44.15 -43.60
CA LYS A 303 13.99 -43.55 -44.91
C LYS A 303 12.62 -42.88 -45.00
N LYS A 304 11.73 -43.08 -44.02
CA LYS A 304 10.35 -42.62 -44.10
C LYS A 304 10.12 -41.26 -43.46
N TYR A 305 10.74 -41.01 -42.31
CA TYR A 305 10.58 -39.76 -41.55
C TYR A 305 11.87 -38.96 -41.44
N ASP A 306 13.06 -39.56 -41.65
CA ASP A 306 14.32 -38.81 -41.64
C ASP A 306 14.66 -38.19 -43.00
N LEU A 307 15.11 -36.94 -42.96
CA LEU A 307 15.73 -36.23 -44.06
C LEU A 307 17.27 -36.27 -43.95
N PRO A 308 17.99 -36.55 -45.05
CA PRO A 308 19.46 -36.54 -45.04
C PRO A 308 20.02 -35.13 -44.85
N VAL A 309 20.96 -34.98 -43.91
CA VAL A 309 21.67 -33.71 -43.72
C VAL A 309 22.79 -33.60 -44.76
N LYS A 310 22.45 -33.01 -45.92
CA LYS A 310 23.42 -32.75 -46.99
C LYS A 310 24.35 -31.58 -46.65
N TYR A 311 25.37 -31.85 -45.86
CA TYR A 311 26.23 -30.81 -45.28
C TYR A 311 26.98 -29.91 -46.28
N LYS A 312 27.21 -30.34 -47.53
CA LYS A 312 27.90 -29.54 -48.57
C LYS A 312 26.99 -28.67 -49.44
N GLU A 313 25.68 -28.94 -49.41
CA GLU A 313 24.68 -28.24 -50.21
C GLU A 313 23.93 -27.25 -49.32
N ASN A 314 23.36 -26.21 -49.93
CA ASN A 314 22.45 -25.32 -49.23
C ASN A 314 21.15 -26.07 -48.92
N ALA A 315 20.76 -26.12 -47.64
CA ALA A 315 19.52 -26.74 -47.19
C ALA A 315 18.62 -25.69 -46.53
N THR A 316 17.31 -25.78 -46.76
CA THR A 316 16.33 -24.95 -46.05
C THR A 316 16.08 -25.56 -44.68
N VAL A 317 16.33 -24.78 -43.63
CA VAL A 317 16.06 -25.16 -42.24
C VAL A 317 14.92 -24.33 -41.69
N ILE A 318 14.16 -24.92 -40.78
CA ILE A 318 13.04 -24.30 -40.08
C ILE A 318 13.31 -24.29 -38.58
N TRP A 319 12.70 -23.34 -37.88
CA TRP A 319 12.82 -23.23 -36.44
C TRP A 319 11.55 -22.64 -35.82
N ALA A 320 11.30 -22.97 -34.56
CA ALA A 320 10.18 -22.44 -33.80
C ALA A 320 10.44 -22.41 -32.29
N LEU A 321 9.79 -21.47 -31.62
CA LEU A 321 9.68 -21.30 -30.17
C LEU A 321 8.21 -21.21 -29.81
N GLY A 322 7.77 -21.97 -28.81
CA GLY A 322 6.38 -21.97 -28.38
C GLY A 322 6.19 -22.67 -27.04
N LEU A 323 4.97 -22.68 -26.52
CA LEU A 323 4.63 -23.42 -25.31
C LEU A 323 4.68 -24.92 -25.56
N ILE A 324 5.10 -25.68 -24.56
CA ILE A 324 5.07 -27.15 -24.60
C ILE A 324 4.06 -27.71 -23.61
N SER A 325 3.31 -28.71 -24.06
CA SER A 325 2.41 -29.46 -23.18
C SER A 325 3.16 -30.60 -22.50
N PRO A 326 3.12 -30.70 -21.15
CA PRO A 326 3.68 -31.85 -20.45
C PRO A 326 2.88 -33.13 -20.75
N PRO A 327 3.47 -34.31 -20.53
CA PRO A 327 2.79 -35.58 -20.73
C PRO A 327 1.60 -35.73 -19.78
N ASP A 328 0.50 -36.29 -20.29
CA ASP A 328 -0.73 -36.55 -19.54
C ASP A 328 -1.14 -38.03 -19.62
N SER A 329 -2.29 -38.38 -19.03
CA SER A 329 -2.82 -39.75 -19.04
C SER A 329 -3.14 -40.31 -20.44
N LEU A 330 -3.17 -39.46 -21.47
CA LEU A 330 -3.48 -39.81 -22.86
C LEU A 330 -2.24 -39.74 -23.77
N HIS A 331 -1.24 -38.91 -23.44
CA HIS A 331 -0.04 -38.64 -24.23
C HIS A 331 1.20 -38.69 -23.34
N HIS A 332 2.03 -39.72 -23.51
CA HIS A 332 3.26 -39.90 -22.72
C HIS A 332 4.46 -39.03 -23.16
N TYR A 333 4.27 -38.12 -24.12
CA TYR A 333 5.33 -37.30 -24.70
C TYR A 333 5.03 -35.82 -24.50
N TYR A 334 6.09 -35.01 -24.48
CA TYR A 334 5.99 -33.55 -24.42
C TYR A 334 5.61 -32.97 -25.78
N LEU A 335 4.38 -32.53 -25.97
CA LEU A 335 3.88 -32.12 -27.28
C LEU A 335 4.01 -30.60 -27.49
N PRO A 336 4.59 -30.14 -28.62
CA PRO A 336 4.65 -28.72 -28.94
C PRO A 336 3.25 -28.17 -29.24
N GLN A 337 2.87 -27.08 -28.58
CA GLN A 337 1.65 -26.33 -28.89
C GLN A 337 1.92 -25.38 -30.07
N ASN A 338 0.87 -24.72 -30.55
CA ASN A 338 1.03 -23.67 -31.55
C ASN A 338 1.98 -22.56 -31.02
N HIS A 339 3.07 -22.32 -31.74
CA HIS A 339 4.07 -21.29 -31.41
C HIS A 339 3.47 -19.88 -31.26
N GLY A 340 2.37 -19.58 -31.98
CA GLY A 340 1.80 -18.24 -32.00
C GLY A 340 2.81 -17.17 -32.42
N GLY A 341 2.45 -15.89 -32.29
CA GLY A 341 3.36 -14.77 -32.52
C GLY A 341 3.62 -14.40 -33.98
N GLU A 342 4.55 -13.45 -34.17
CA GLU A 342 4.92 -12.90 -35.47
C GLU A 342 6.05 -13.72 -36.11
N GLU A 343 5.96 -13.93 -37.43
CA GLU A 343 7.00 -14.59 -38.21
C GLU A 343 8.32 -13.83 -38.10
N SER A 344 9.45 -14.55 -37.96
CA SER A 344 10.80 -14.05 -37.64
C SER A 344 11.07 -13.74 -36.16
N LEU A 345 10.06 -13.75 -35.29
CA LEU A 345 10.23 -13.65 -33.83
C LEU A 345 10.13 -15.02 -33.17
N THR A 346 9.02 -15.73 -33.39
CA THR A 346 8.72 -17.03 -32.77
C THR A 346 8.97 -18.21 -33.69
N PHE A 347 8.87 -18.04 -35.00
CA PHE A 347 9.16 -19.09 -35.98
C PHE A 347 9.70 -18.49 -37.28
N GLY A 348 10.36 -19.32 -38.09
CA GLY A 348 10.85 -18.89 -39.38
C GLY A 348 11.62 -19.97 -40.13
N HIS A 349 12.20 -19.59 -41.25
CA HIS A 349 13.04 -20.45 -42.06
C HIS A 349 14.26 -19.67 -42.56
N LEU A 350 15.36 -20.37 -42.85
CA LEU A 350 16.53 -19.81 -43.50
C LEU A 350 17.26 -20.87 -44.35
N VAL A 351 18.11 -20.42 -45.25
CA VAL A 351 18.98 -21.31 -46.03
C VAL A 351 20.32 -21.42 -45.32
N LEU A 352 20.73 -22.65 -44.99
CA LEU A 352 21.95 -22.95 -44.25
C LEU A 352 22.86 -23.87 -45.06
N ASN A 353 24.14 -23.51 -45.14
CA ASN A 353 25.21 -24.43 -45.56
C ASN A 353 25.98 -24.87 -44.32
N VAL A 354 25.86 -26.14 -43.94
CA VAL A 354 26.42 -26.67 -42.68
C VAL A 354 27.96 -26.72 -42.71
N SER A 355 28.57 -26.89 -43.89
CA SER A 355 30.02 -26.93 -44.06
C SER A 355 30.68 -25.56 -44.02
N GLU A 356 29.92 -24.49 -44.25
CA GLU A 356 30.45 -23.14 -44.26
C GLU A 356 30.72 -22.67 -42.83
N HIS A 357 31.92 -22.12 -42.60
CA HIS A 357 32.25 -21.58 -41.29
C HIS A 357 31.56 -20.22 -41.09
N VAL A 358 30.57 -20.17 -40.20
CA VAL A 358 29.78 -18.96 -39.91
C VAL A 358 29.70 -18.76 -38.41
N ASN A 359 29.96 -17.54 -37.93
CA ASN A 359 29.80 -17.19 -36.52
C ASN A 359 29.18 -15.79 -36.37
N ASP A 360 27.86 -15.72 -36.51
CA ASP A 360 27.09 -14.47 -36.39
C ASP A 360 26.72 -14.14 -34.93
N CYS A 361 26.97 -15.06 -34.01
CA CYS A 361 26.53 -14.96 -32.62
C CYS A 361 27.57 -14.26 -31.76
N LEU A 362 27.56 -12.93 -31.81
CA LEU A 362 28.49 -12.10 -31.04
C LEU A 362 27.95 -11.84 -29.64
N GLY A 363 28.69 -12.28 -28.61
CA GLY A 363 28.35 -12.01 -27.22
C GLY A 363 27.22 -12.86 -26.65
N PRO A 364 26.98 -12.74 -25.34
CA PRO A 364 25.90 -13.42 -24.64
C PRO A 364 24.50 -12.88 -25.04
N ILE A 365 23.45 -13.64 -24.74
CA ILE A 365 22.05 -13.20 -24.86
C ILE A 365 21.61 -12.62 -23.53
N ASP A 366 21.29 -11.33 -23.48
CA ASP A 366 20.78 -10.70 -22.27
C ASP A 366 19.26 -10.89 -22.19
N ALA A 367 18.80 -11.82 -21.36
CA ALA A 367 17.38 -12.08 -21.14
C ALA A 367 16.75 -11.00 -20.23
N ASP A 368 15.52 -10.59 -20.56
CA ASP A 368 14.76 -9.63 -19.74
C ASP A 368 14.43 -10.19 -18.35
N ASP A 369 14.10 -11.49 -18.29
CA ASP A 369 13.89 -12.24 -17.06
C ASP A 369 15.05 -13.22 -16.84
N LYS A 370 15.84 -12.97 -15.79
CA LYS A 370 16.98 -13.79 -15.37
C LYS A 370 16.67 -14.64 -14.15
N GLU A 371 15.43 -14.65 -13.67
CA GLU A 371 15.02 -15.49 -12.56
C GLU A 371 14.88 -16.94 -13.06
N ASP A 372 15.83 -17.77 -12.68
CA ASP A 372 15.76 -19.21 -12.93
C ASP A 372 15.23 -19.99 -11.71
N GLN A 373 15.09 -19.34 -10.54
CA GLN A 373 14.59 -19.98 -9.33
C GLN A 373 13.07 -19.92 -9.25
N ASP A 374 12.51 -20.94 -8.63
CA ASP A 374 11.11 -20.93 -8.25
C ASP A 374 10.76 -19.78 -7.31
N VAL A 375 9.56 -19.23 -7.46
CA VAL A 375 9.01 -18.23 -6.55
C VAL A 375 7.97 -18.86 -5.63
N ILE A 376 8.07 -18.61 -4.33
CA ILE A 376 7.07 -18.98 -3.32
C ILE A 376 6.50 -17.70 -2.72
N ILE A 377 5.18 -17.54 -2.80
CA ILE A 377 4.47 -16.46 -2.11
C ILE A 377 4.09 -16.98 -0.72
N ALA A 378 4.52 -16.27 0.31
CA ALA A 378 4.31 -16.65 1.70
C ALA A 378 2.99 -16.10 2.23
N ASP A 379 2.05 -16.99 2.51
CA ASP A 379 0.75 -16.65 3.09
C ASP A 379 0.78 -16.73 4.62
N ALA A 380 0.03 -15.85 5.30
CA ALA A 380 0.02 -15.77 6.77
C ALA A 380 -0.38 -17.07 7.49
N ASN A 381 -1.24 -17.88 6.86
CA ASN A 381 -1.80 -19.10 7.46
C ASN A 381 -1.12 -20.40 6.99
N VAL A 382 -0.15 -20.31 6.07
CA VAL A 382 0.49 -21.49 5.48
C VAL A 382 1.95 -21.56 5.96
N PRO A 383 2.33 -22.54 6.79
CA PRO A 383 3.69 -22.68 7.23
C PRO A 383 4.61 -23.07 6.06
N LEU A 384 5.71 -22.34 5.90
CA LEU A 384 6.79 -22.69 4.97
C LEU A 384 7.63 -23.80 5.60
N LEU A 385 7.61 -24.99 4.99
CA LEU A 385 8.40 -26.13 5.43
C LEU A 385 9.85 -25.97 4.97
N VAL A 386 10.78 -25.84 5.91
CA VAL A 386 12.21 -25.66 5.64
C VAL A 386 12.96 -26.95 5.97
N VAL A 387 13.60 -27.55 4.98
CA VAL A 387 14.40 -28.79 5.09
C VAL A 387 15.76 -28.59 4.43
N THR A 388 16.66 -29.57 4.57
CA THR A 388 17.96 -29.58 3.89
C THR A 388 18.03 -30.70 2.86
N GLY A 389 18.73 -30.46 1.76
CA GLY A 389 18.95 -31.42 0.68
C GLY A 389 20.24 -31.13 -0.07
N GLU A 390 20.66 -32.03 -0.96
CA GLU A 390 21.82 -31.80 -1.83
C GLU A 390 21.55 -30.66 -2.80
N ALA A 391 22.54 -29.83 -3.10
CA ALA A 391 22.38 -28.78 -4.10
C ALA A 391 22.55 -29.33 -5.53
N LEU A 392 21.55 -29.09 -6.38
CA LEU A 392 21.52 -29.54 -7.77
C LEU A 392 21.55 -28.35 -8.72
N HIS A 393 20.74 -27.32 -8.44
CA HIS A 393 20.52 -26.14 -9.28
C HIS A 393 20.61 -24.84 -8.48
N TYR A 394 21.53 -24.77 -7.52
CA TYR A 394 21.74 -23.60 -6.67
C TYR A 394 21.99 -22.33 -7.52
N PRO A 395 21.32 -21.20 -7.23
CA PRO A 395 21.29 -20.01 -8.10
C PRO A 395 22.59 -19.23 -8.19
N ASN A 396 23.54 -19.41 -7.27
CA ASN A 396 24.82 -18.72 -7.29
C ASN A 396 25.95 -19.67 -6.86
N PRO A 397 26.35 -20.65 -7.68
CA PRO A 397 27.48 -21.52 -7.40
C PRO A 397 28.78 -20.72 -7.15
N PRO A 398 29.74 -21.24 -6.38
CA PRO A 398 29.77 -22.58 -5.79
C PRO A 398 28.81 -22.71 -4.60
N ASN A 399 28.35 -23.93 -4.36
CA ASN A 399 27.42 -24.26 -3.27
C ASN A 399 28.06 -25.24 -2.27
N PRO A 400 27.64 -25.21 -1.00
CA PRO A 400 27.95 -26.26 -0.05
C PRO A 400 27.29 -27.59 -0.45
N SER A 401 27.69 -28.68 0.23
CA SER A 401 27.15 -30.02 -0.01
C SER A 401 25.65 -30.15 0.24
N LYS A 402 25.09 -29.30 1.13
CA LYS A 402 23.66 -29.24 1.42
C LYS A 402 23.17 -27.80 1.41
N VAL A 403 21.97 -27.59 0.89
CA VAL A 403 21.27 -26.29 0.84
C VAL A 403 19.87 -26.40 1.41
N LEU A 404 19.24 -25.26 1.64
CA LEU A 404 17.89 -25.12 2.16
C LEU A 404 16.87 -25.34 1.04
N TYR A 405 15.96 -26.27 1.30
CA TYR A 405 14.76 -26.48 0.51
C TYR A 405 13.56 -25.91 1.24
N ILE A 406 12.72 -25.16 0.54
CA ILE A 406 11.47 -24.62 1.09
C ILE A 406 10.31 -25.16 0.27
N ASN A 407 9.36 -25.84 0.93
CA ASN A 407 8.24 -26.52 0.27
C ASN A 407 8.68 -27.40 -0.92
N LYS A 408 9.76 -28.18 -0.73
CA LYS A 408 10.39 -29.08 -1.73
C LYS A 408 11.11 -28.38 -2.91
N LYS A 409 11.19 -27.06 -2.92
CA LYS A 409 11.93 -26.30 -3.94
C LYS A 409 13.31 -25.95 -3.41
N GLU A 410 14.34 -26.11 -4.24
CA GLU A 410 15.72 -25.78 -3.91
C GLU A 410 15.88 -24.26 -3.87
N ALA A 411 16.37 -23.71 -2.76
CA ALA A 411 16.73 -22.29 -2.62
C ALA A 411 15.78 -21.26 -3.31
N PRO A 412 14.44 -21.38 -3.17
CA PRO A 412 13.49 -20.58 -3.93
C PRO A 412 13.47 -19.13 -3.48
N VAL A 413 12.97 -18.26 -4.36
CA VAL A 413 12.75 -16.85 -4.04
C VAL A 413 11.49 -16.73 -3.21
N LEU A 414 11.63 -16.23 -1.98
CA LEU A 414 10.48 -16.01 -1.11
C LEU A 414 9.90 -14.62 -1.35
N ARG A 415 8.61 -14.53 -1.64
CA ARG A 415 7.85 -13.28 -1.63
C ARG A 415 7.06 -13.18 -0.35
N VAL A 416 7.37 -12.16 0.45
CA VAL A 416 6.74 -11.92 1.75
C VAL A 416 6.17 -10.51 1.78
N GLU A 417 5.02 -10.34 2.42
CA GLU A 417 4.34 -9.04 2.52
C GLU A 417 4.66 -8.37 3.86
N ARG A 418 4.94 -7.06 3.84
CA ARG A 418 5.17 -6.29 5.07
C ARG A 418 3.91 -6.25 5.94
N GLY A 419 4.09 -6.50 7.23
CA GLY A 419 3.00 -6.56 8.21
C GLY A 419 2.31 -7.93 8.29
N VAL A 420 2.52 -8.81 7.31
CA VAL A 420 1.94 -10.16 7.31
C VAL A 420 2.90 -11.12 8.02
N PRO A 421 2.49 -11.77 9.12
CA PRO A 421 3.34 -12.72 9.83
C PRO A 421 3.49 -14.01 9.03
N VAL A 422 4.73 -14.32 8.65
CA VAL A 422 5.12 -15.56 7.96
C VAL A 422 5.58 -16.59 8.99
N LYS A 423 5.12 -17.83 8.83
CA LYS A 423 5.49 -18.96 9.67
C LYS A 423 6.46 -19.89 8.95
N PHE A 424 7.63 -20.12 9.53
CA PHE A 424 8.58 -21.13 9.07
C PHE A 424 8.53 -22.34 10.00
N SER A 425 8.33 -23.53 9.44
CA SER A 425 8.48 -24.82 10.14
C SER A 425 9.82 -25.42 9.77
N ILE A 426 10.81 -25.29 10.67
CA ILE A 426 12.21 -25.63 10.42
C ILE A 426 12.46 -27.08 10.83
N GLN A 427 12.89 -27.88 9.86
CA GLN A 427 13.19 -29.31 9.96
C GLN A 427 14.52 -29.63 9.24
N ALA A 428 15.46 -28.69 9.33
CA ALA A 428 16.71 -28.65 8.55
C ALA A 428 17.87 -29.44 9.20
N GLY A 429 17.79 -29.80 10.48
CA GLY A 429 18.89 -30.39 11.26
C GLY A 429 19.34 -29.50 12.41
N HIS A 430 20.24 -30.02 13.26
CA HIS A 430 20.88 -29.28 14.35
C HIS A 430 22.08 -28.45 13.87
N ASP A 431 22.63 -28.80 12.71
CA ASP A 431 23.74 -28.11 12.05
C ASP A 431 23.27 -26.97 11.14
N VAL A 432 21.96 -26.66 11.12
CA VAL A 432 21.37 -25.67 10.25
C VAL A 432 20.35 -24.83 11.01
N ALA A 433 20.78 -23.61 11.36
CA ALA A 433 19.94 -22.62 12.04
C ALA A 433 19.49 -21.55 11.04
N LEU A 434 18.18 -21.50 10.72
CA LEU A 434 17.64 -20.55 9.76
C LEU A 434 17.64 -19.13 10.33
N TYR A 435 18.07 -18.17 9.52
CA TYR A 435 17.91 -16.75 9.82
C TYR A 435 17.71 -15.92 8.56
N ILE A 436 17.08 -14.75 8.74
CA ILE A 436 16.86 -13.74 7.70
C ILE A 436 17.85 -12.60 7.93
N THR A 437 18.64 -12.25 6.91
CA THR A 437 19.77 -11.32 7.01
C THR A 437 19.84 -10.36 5.83
N SER A 438 20.55 -9.25 6.01
CA SER A 438 20.92 -8.32 4.94
C SER A 438 22.09 -8.82 4.08
N ASP A 439 22.84 -9.83 4.53
CA ASP A 439 24.03 -10.33 3.82
C ASP A 439 23.68 -11.42 2.80
N PRO A 440 24.15 -11.34 1.53
CA PRO A 440 23.81 -12.27 0.46
C PRO A 440 24.48 -13.64 0.56
N LEU A 441 25.41 -13.84 1.51
CA LEU A 441 26.17 -15.07 1.67
C LEU A 441 25.71 -15.85 2.90
N GLY A 442 25.28 -15.18 3.95
CA GLY A 442 24.97 -15.79 5.23
C GLY A 442 26.20 -16.33 5.95
N GLY A 443 26.00 -17.34 6.82
CA GLY A 443 27.08 -17.99 7.56
C GLY A 443 27.75 -17.10 8.60
N ASN A 444 26.97 -16.22 9.25
CA ASN A 444 27.44 -15.24 10.23
C ASN A 444 28.51 -14.29 9.66
N ALA A 445 28.06 -13.15 9.13
CA ALA A 445 28.91 -12.18 8.44
C ALA A 445 30.05 -11.64 9.30
N THR A 446 29.91 -11.65 10.64
CA THR A 446 30.95 -11.19 11.57
C THR A 446 32.22 -12.01 11.49
N LEU A 447 32.12 -13.31 11.15
CA LEU A 447 33.29 -14.18 10.95
C LEU A 447 34.11 -13.77 9.72
N ARG A 448 33.49 -13.04 8.79
CA ARG A 448 34.12 -12.52 7.56
C ARG A 448 34.47 -11.03 7.66
N ASN A 449 34.52 -10.47 8.88
CA ASN A 449 34.73 -9.03 9.12
C ASN A 449 33.72 -8.11 8.41
N LYS A 450 32.49 -8.59 8.16
CA LYS A 450 31.40 -7.80 7.60
C LYS A 450 30.28 -7.60 8.63
N SER A 451 29.56 -6.49 8.53
CA SER A 451 28.37 -6.22 9.34
C SER A 451 27.13 -6.74 8.63
N GLU A 452 26.22 -7.37 9.37
CA GLU A 452 24.89 -7.76 8.88
C GLU A 452 23.80 -7.32 9.84
N ILE A 453 22.59 -7.15 9.31
CA ILE A 453 21.38 -6.93 10.09
C ILE A 453 20.57 -8.23 10.03
N VAL A 454 20.26 -8.80 11.20
CA VAL A 454 19.39 -9.96 11.33
C VAL A 454 17.95 -9.50 11.54
N TYR A 455 17.06 -9.85 10.61
CA TYR A 455 15.65 -9.49 10.65
C TYR A 455 14.80 -10.52 11.41
N ALA A 456 15.18 -11.80 11.36
CA ALA A 456 14.54 -12.87 12.11
C ALA A 456 15.44 -14.11 12.21
N GLY A 457 15.11 -14.99 13.15
CA GLY A 457 15.86 -16.22 13.40
C GLY A 457 17.13 -16.02 14.22
N GLY A 458 18.01 -17.01 14.21
CA GLY A 458 19.27 -17.00 14.95
C GLY A 458 19.70 -18.41 15.39
N PRO A 459 20.65 -18.52 16.34
CA PRO A 459 21.23 -19.82 16.73
C PRO A 459 20.21 -20.84 17.28
N LYS A 460 19.04 -20.37 17.77
CA LYS A 460 17.98 -21.23 18.31
C LYS A 460 16.96 -21.66 17.26
N SER A 461 17.10 -21.21 16.02
CA SER A 461 16.19 -21.51 14.91
C SER A 461 16.63 -22.76 14.15
N GLU A 462 16.97 -23.81 14.90
CA GLU A 462 17.32 -25.14 14.40
C GLU A 462 16.21 -26.12 14.79
N GLY A 463 15.95 -27.12 13.95
CA GLY A 463 14.83 -28.05 14.16
C GLY A 463 14.96 -29.31 13.33
N VAL A 464 14.34 -30.39 13.78
CA VAL A 464 14.40 -31.72 13.14
C VAL A 464 12.99 -32.22 12.81
N PRO A 465 12.82 -33.17 11.87
CA PRO A 465 11.49 -33.67 11.51
C PRO A 465 10.67 -34.21 12.70
N ALA A 466 11.32 -34.81 13.70
CA ALA A 466 10.66 -35.31 14.91
C ALA A 466 10.22 -34.21 15.89
N SER A 467 10.84 -33.02 15.82
CA SER A 467 10.55 -31.85 16.65
C SER A 467 10.85 -30.58 15.85
N PRO A 468 9.93 -30.17 14.95
CA PRO A 468 10.12 -28.98 14.13
C PRO A 468 10.19 -27.71 14.98
N MET A 469 11.07 -26.78 14.63
CA MET A 469 11.13 -25.46 15.26
C MET A 469 10.28 -24.46 14.48
N GLU A 470 9.39 -23.75 15.17
CA GLU A 470 8.57 -22.72 14.55
C GLU A 470 9.22 -21.34 14.71
N LEU A 471 9.48 -20.68 13.59
CA LEU A 471 9.93 -19.30 13.54
C LEU A 471 8.84 -18.43 12.92
N MET A 472 8.37 -17.44 13.67
CA MET A 472 7.45 -16.42 13.16
C MET A 472 8.24 -15.17 12.80
N TRP A 473 8.00 -14.63 11.61
CA TRP A 473 8.59 -13.37 11.18
C TRP A 473 7.55 -12.52 10.44
N ALA A 474 7.31 -11.31 10.93
CA ALA A 474 6.52 -10.31 10.23
C ALA A 474 7.49 -9.22 9.74
N PRO A 475 7.79 -9.14 8.43
CA PRO A 475 8.61 -8.07 7.89
C PRO A 475 7.96 -6.73 8.23
N ASP A 476 8.72 -5.82 8.82
CA ASP A 476 8.22 -4.49 9.15
C ASP A 476 8.52 -3.49 8.02
N ARG A 477 8.06 -2.25 8.18
CA ARG A 477 8.37 -1.15 7.26
C ARG A 477 9.86 -0.83 7.11
N ASN A 478 10.70 -1.28 8.06
CA ASN A 478 12.13 -1.01 8.08
C ASN A 478 12.92 -2.09 7.33
N THR A 479 12.27 -3.21 7.03
CA THR A 479 12.84 -4.31 6.25
C THR A 479 12.99 -3.85 4.80
N PRO A 480 14.18 -3.91 4.19
CA PRO A 480 14.40 -3.57 2.78
C PRO A 480 13.57 -4.43 1.83
N ASP A 481 13.39 -3.98 0.58
CA ASP A 481 12.63 -4.72 -0.44
C ASP A 481 13.31 -6.05 -0.82
N GLN A 482 14.60 -6.18 -0.52
CA GLN A 482 15.36 -7.40 -0.72
C GLN A 482 16.19 -7.69 0.52
N VAL A 483 15.99 -8.88 1.09
CA VAL A 483 16.81 -9.48 2.14
C VAL A 483 17.12 -10.93 1.75
N TYR A 484 17.83 -11.67 2.58
CA TYR A 484 18.27 -13.03 2.29
C TYR A 484 17.94 -13.97 3.43
N TYR A 485 17.74 -15.24 3.13
CA TYR A 485 17.58 -16.28 4.13
C TYR A 485 18.72 -17.29 3.96
N HIS A 486 19.40 -17.63 5.05
CA HIS A 486 20.53 -18.54 5.04
C HIS A 486 20.59 -19.37 6.32
N SER A 487 21.56 -20.26 6.40
CA SER A 487 22.00 -20.82 7.68
C SER A 487 22.94 -19.84 8.37
N LEU A 488 22.80 -19.72 9.69
CA LEU A 488 23.72 -18.94 10.50
C LEU A 488 25.10 -19.61 10.60
N TYR A 489 25.16 -20.93 10.49
CA TYR A 489 26.39 -21.71 10.68
C TYR A 489 27.19 -21.90 9.39
N GLN A 490 26.54 -21.96 8.24
CA GLN A 490 27.18 -22.21 6.96
C GLN A 490 26.71 -21.21 5.89
N PRO A 491 27.64 -20.57 5.16
CA PRO A 491 27.29 -19.65 4.09
C PRO A 491 26.71 -20.38 2.86
N LYS A 492 26.04 -19.63 1.99
CA LYS A 492 25.51 -20.05 0.69
C LYS A 492 24.56 -21.26 0.76
N MET A 493 23.80 -21.37 1.84
CA MET A 493 22.77 -22.41 1.99
C MET A 493 21.37 -22.00 1.50
N GLY A 494 21.07 -20.71 1.38
CA GLY A 494 19.74 -20.23 0.98
C GLY A 494 19.82 -19.13 -0.07
N TRP A 495 18.77 -18.33 -0.22
CA TRP A 495 18.67 -17.35 -1.31
C TRP A 495 17.94 -16.08 -0.87
N ARG A 496 17.26 -15.41 -1.80
CA ARG A 496 16.66 -14.09 -1.62
C ARG A 496 15.22 -14.14 -1.14
N VAL A 497 14.88 -13.14 -0.34
CA VAL A 497 13.52 -12.80 0.07
C VAL A 497 13.18 -11.45 -0.54
N GLN A 498 12.18 -11.41 -1.40
CA GLN A 498 11.54 -10.20 -1.90
C GLN A 498 10.45 -9.77 -0.92
N VAL A 499 10.64 -8.61 -0.30
CA VAL A 499 9.69 -8.02 0.64
C VAL A 499 8.85 -7.00 -0.11
N VAL A 500 7.57 -7.27 -0.25
CA VAL A 500 6.62 -6.41 -0.94
C VAL A 500 5.77 -5.63 0.06
N ASP A 501 5.37 -4.41 -0.31
CA ASP A 501 4.42 -3.64 0.49
C ASP A 501 3.03 -4.28 0.36
N GLY A 502 2.41 -4.64 1.50
CA GLY A 502 1.01 -5.05 1.56
C GLY A 502 0.06 -3.85 1.63
N GLY A 503 -1.18 -4.08 2.05
CA GLY A 503 -2.09 -2.98 2.37
C GLY A 503 -1.60 -2.19 3.58
N LEU A 504 -1.89 -0.87 3.65
CA LEU A 504 -1.61 -0.08 4.86
C LEU A 504 -2.31 -0.65 6.11
N SER A 505 -3.42 -1.38 5.93
CA SER A 505 -4.10 -2.12 6.98
C SER A 505 -3.26 -3.24 7.60
N ASP A 506 -2.37 -3.84 6.81
CA ASP A 506 -1.56 -4.98 7.23
C ASP A 506 -0.29 -4.49 7.94
N MET A 507 0.23 -3.31 7.53
CA MET A 507 1.41 -2.68 8.10
C MET A 507 1.16 -1.92 9.41
N TYR A 508 -0.08 -1.43 9.65
CA TYR A 508 -0.41 -0.61 10.79
C TYR A 508 -1.53 -1.22 11.63
N ASN A 509 -1.32 -1.31 12.95
CA ASN A 509 -2.26 -1.97 13.85
C ASN A 509 -3.61 -1.26 13.97
N ASN A 510 -3.63 0.06 13.76
CA ASN A 510 -4.81 0.89 13.94
C ASN A 510 -5.03 1.79 12.73
N SER A 511 -6.29 2.05 12.42
CA SER A 511 -6.68 3.01 11.39
C SER A 511 -7.96 3.74 11.77
N VAL A 512 -8.14 4.94 11.24
CA VAL A 512 -9.38 5.71 11.38
C VAL A 512 -9.59 6.61 10.17
N LEU A 513 -10.84 6.70 9.72
CA LEU A 513 -11.23 7.74 8.77
C LEU A 513 -11.38 9.07 9.49
N LEU A 514 -10.76 10.10 8.94
CA LEU A 514 -10.88 11.47 9.44
C LEU A 514 -12.19 12.12 8.93
N ASP A 515 -12.41 13.39 9.30
CA ASP A 515 -13.62 14.16 8.99
C ASP A 515 -13.97 14.10 7.50
N ASP A 516 -15.26 14.01 7.17
CA ASP A 516 -15.80 13.82 5.82
C ASP A 516 -15.31 12.55 5.07
N GLN A 517 -14.65 11.60 5.75
CA GLN A 517 -14.21 10.31 5.19
C GLN A 517 -13.26 10.44 3.98
N GLN A 518 -12.50 11.53 3.87
CA GLN A 518 -11.63 11.78 2.70
C GLN A 518 -10.15 11.45 2.93
N VAL A 519 -9.73 11.25 4.18
CA VAL A 519 -8.36 10.90 4.55
C VAL A 519 -8.42 9.80 5.59
N THR A 520 -7.68 8.72 5.35
CA THR A 520 -7.53 7.62 6.30
C THR A 520 -6.17 7.75 6.98
N LEU A 521 -6.19 7.80 8.32
CA LEU A 521 -5.01 7.87 9.17
C LEU A 521 -4.74 6.48 9.75
N PHE A 522 -3.54 5.98 9.57
CA PHE A 522 -3.06 4.71 10.12
C PHE A 522 -1.94 4.98 11.12
N TRP A 523 -1.88 4.20 12.19
CA TRP A 523 -0.78 4.32 13.14
C TRP A 523 -0.46 3.04 13.91
N THR A 524 0.81 2.95 14.28
CA THR A 524 1.33 1.93 15.21
C THR A 524 2.14 2.64 16.28
N LEU A 525 1.75 2.42 17.54
CA LEU A 525 2.46 2.94 18.71
C LEU A 525 3.58 1.98 19.12
N SER A 526 4.72 2.55 19.50
CA SER A 526 5.80 1.88 20.20
C SER A 526 6.08 2.63 21.52
N GLU A 527 6.98 2.13 22.37
CA GLU A 527 7.21 2.72 23.71
C GLU A 527 7.56 4.22 23.69
N LYS A 528 8.31 4.67 22.68
CA LYS A 528 8.81 6.07 22.58
C LYS A 528 8.49 6.76 21.26
N THR A 529 7.94 6.04 20.29
CA THR A 529 7.71 6.53 18.92
C THR A 529 6.31 6.19 18.46
N ILE A 530 5.83 6.95 17.48
CA ILE A 530 4.61 6.67 16.74
C ILE A 530 4.95 6.62 15.25
N SER A 531 4.45 5.58 14.60
CA SER A 531 4.56 5.38 13.16
C SER A 531 3.22 5.76 12.57
N ILE A 532 3.20 6.64 11.57
CA ILE A 532 1.99 7.20 11.00
C ILE A 532 2.02 7.03 9.49
N ALA A 533 0.91 6.56 8.92
CA ALA A 533 0.61 6.74 7.51
C ALA A 533 -0.68 7.53 7.34
N ALA A 534 -0.72 8.40 6.34
CA ALA A 534 -1.92 9.10 5.93
C ALA A 534 -2.12 8.89 4.44
N ARG A 535 -3.33 8.46 4.07
CA ARG A 535 -3.74 8.20 2.70
C ARG A 535 -4.95 9.06 2.35
N GLY A 536 -4.89 9.75 1.22
CA GLY A 536 -6.07 10.42 0.66
C GLY A 536 -7.02 9.41 0.00
N GLU A 537 -8.32 9.64 0.05
CA GLU A 537 -9.32 8.85 -0.68
C GLU A 537 -9.63 9.46 -2.07
N LYS A 538 -9.06 10.64 -2.36
CA LYS A 538 -9.21 11.36 -3.62
C LYS A 538 -7.86 11.78 -4.19
N LYS A 539 -7.87 12.05 -5.50
CA LYS A 539 -6.69 12.55 -6.19
C LYS A 539 -6.29 13.93 -5.67
N SER A 540 -5.00 14.11 -5.37
CA SER A 540 -4.45 15.37 -4.88
C SER A 540 -2.98 15.51 -5.32
N GLY A 541 -2.49 16.76 -5.37
CA GLY A 541 -1.07 17.02 -5.58
C GLY A 541 -0.26 17.04 -4.28
N TYR A 542 -0.93 17.23 -3.14
CA TYR A 542 -0.34 17.02 -1.83
C TYR A 542 -1.42 16.59 -0.82
N LEU A 543 -0.97 15.93 0.25
CA LEU A 543 -1.76 15.59 1.43
C LEU A 543 -1.11 16.20 2.66
N ALA A 544 -1.90 16.88 3.49
CA ALA A 544 -1.46 17.43 4.75
C ALA A 544 -2.30 16.89 5.92
N ILE A 545 -1.65 16.51 7.01
CA ILE A 545 -2.30 16.25 8.30
C ILE A 545 -1.74 17.23 9.34
N GLY A 546 -2.61 17.74 10.21
CA GLY A 546 -2.25 18.70 11.26
C GLY A 546 -2.66 18.21 12.63
N PHE A 547 -1.79 18.38 13.62
CA PHE A 547 -2.10 18.12 15.03
C PHE A 547 -2.48 19.43 15.70
N GLY A 548 -3.77 19.59 16.00
CA GLY A 548 -4.34 20.83 16.49
C GLY A 548 -5.87 20.83 16.45
N SER A 549 -6.49 21.87 17.01
CA SER A 549 -7.96 22.03 16.98
C SER A 549 -8.47 22.73 15.70
N GLY A 550 -7.57 23.10 14.79
CA GLY A 550 -7.81 23.84 13.57
C GLY A 550 -6.48 24.11 12.85
N MET A 551 -6.50 24.88 11.76
CA MET A 551 -5.27 25.21 11.01
C MET A 551 -4.30 26.07 11.84
N VAL A 552 -4.79 27.12 12.49
CA VAL A 552 -3.97 28.02 13.31
C VAL A 552 -3.56 27.33 14.60
N ASN A 553 -2.29 27.49 14.99
CA ASN A 553 -1.64 26.83 16.11
C ASN A 553 -1.59 25.29 15.99
N SER A 554 -1.32 24.79 14.79
CA SER A 554 -1.16 23.36 14.54
C SER A 554 0.23 23.01 13.97
N PHE A 555 0.68 21.80 14.28
CA PHE A 555 1.85 21.20 13.63
C PHE A 555 1.39 20.35 12.46
N ALA A 556 1.81 20.70 11.26
CA ALA A 556 1.40 20.04 10.03
C ALA A 556 2.53 19.21 9.42
N TYR A 557 2.15 18.09 8.82
CA TYR A 557 3.01 17.21 8.03
C TYR A 557 2.42 17.19 6.62
N VAL A 558 3.23 17.55 5.64
CA VAL A 558 2.79 17.68 4.26
C VAL A 558 3.60 16.76 3.37
N GLY A 559 2.91 15.83 2.71
CA GLY A 559 3.46 14.87 1.77
C GLY A 559 3.10 15.22 0.32
N TRP A 560 4.08 15.19 -0.58
CA TRP A 560 3.89 15.39 -2.02
C TRP A 560 4.97 14.68 -2.83
N VAL A 561 4.73 14.51 -4.13
CA VAL A 561 5.73 14.00 -5.07
C VAL A 561 6.28 15.17 -5.89
N ASP A 562 7.60 15.32 -5.93
CA ASP A 562 8.26 16.40 -6.69
C ASP A 562 8.29 16.12 -8.20
N ALA A 563 8.77 17.09 -8.98
CA ALA A 563 8.83 16.97 -10.44
C ALA A 563 9.76 15.85 -10.94
N ASN A 564 10.67 15.36 -10.09
CA ASN A 564 11.58 14.27 -10.39
C ASN A 564 10.98 12.90 -10.00
N GLY A 565 9.71 12.86 -9.57
CA GLY A 565 9.05 11.65 -9.10
C GLY A 565 9.46 11.23 -7.70
N THR A 566 10.19 12.07 -6.96
CA THR A 566 10.63 11.74 -5.60
C THR A 566 9.60 12.21 -4.58
N GLY A 567 9.10 11.29 -3.75
CA GLY A 567 8.20 11.61 -2.66
C GLY A 567 8.91 12.31 -1.51
N ARG A 568 8.32 13.40 -1.00
CA ARG A 568 8.82 14.17 0.14
C ARG A 568 7.75 14.31 1.21
N VAL A 569 8.19 14.38 2.47
CA VAL A 569 7.34 14.77 3.61
C VAL A 569 8.10 15.80 4.44
N ASN A 570 7.51 16.99 4.58
CA ASN A 570 8.07 18.05 5.41
C ASN A 570 7.13 18.43 6.56
N THR A 571 7.72 18.96 7.63
CA THR A 571 7.03 19.40 8.85
C THR A 571 6.92 20.91 8.92
N TYR A 572 5.79 21.42 9.42
CA TYR A 572 5.50 22.85 9.51
C TYR A 572 4.79 23.21 10.82
N TRP A 573 4.99 24.43 11.29
CA TRP A 573 4.20 25.08 12.34
C TRP A 573 3.38 26.21 11.73
N ILE A 574 2.08 26.23 12.02
CA ILE A 574 1.13 27.17 11.41
C ILE A 574 0.62 28.13 12.48
N ASP A 575 0.86 29.44 12.32
CA ASP A 575 0.41 30.48 13.25
C ASP A 575 -0.65 31.44 12.66
N GLY A 576 -1.11 31.16 11.45
CA GLY A 576 -2.11 31.95 10.71
C GLY A 576 -2.64 31.21 9.49
N GLN A 577 -3.52 31.85 8.71
CA GLN A 577 -4.17 31.22 7.54
C GLN A 577 -3.49 31.51 6.20
N ASN A 578 -2.54 32.45 6.16
CA ASN A 578 -1.87 32.87 4.94
C ASN A 578 -0.59 32.05 4.72
N ALA A 579 -0.10 31.99 3.47
CA ALA A 579 1.11 31.24 3.12
C ALA A 579 2.36 31.68 3.91
N MET A 580 2.45 32.96 4.30
CA MET A 580 3.56 33.49 5.13
C MET A 580 3.52 33.03 6.60
N SER A 581 2.40 32.48 7.04
CA SER A 581 2.18 31.99 8.41
C SER A 581 2.48 30.49 8.57
N ILE A 582 3.09 29.88 7.55
CA ILE A 582 3.49 28.48 7.54
C ILE A 582 5.01 28.44 7.66
N HIS A 583 5.49 28.05 8.83
CA HIS A 583 6.92 28.04 9.16
C HIS A 583 7.47 26.63 9.10
N PRO A 584 8.49 26.33 8.28
CA PRO A 584 9.08 24.99 8.24
C PRO A 584 9.73 24.64 9.59
N THR A 585 9.50 23.42 10.05
CA THR A 585 10.12 22.87 11.27
C THR A 585 11.10 21.76 10.92
N LYS A 586 11.99 21.40 11.85
CA LYS A 586 12.95 20.29 11.66
C LYS A 586 12.76 19.25 12.77
N GLU A 587 11.83 18.33 12.56
CA GLU A 587 11.66 17.17 13.42
C GLU A 587 12.54 15.99 12.97
N ASN A 588 12.92 15.13 13.92
CA ASN A 588 13.68 13.91 13.63
C ASN A 588 12.72 12.83 13.10
N LEU A 589 12.31 12.97 11.85
CA LEU A 589 11.50 11.96 11.16
C LEU A 589 12.40 10.86 10.62
N THR A 590 12.02 9.61 10.86
CA THR A 590 12.66 8.43 10.27
C THR A 590 11.66 7.69 9.39
N TYR A 591 12.17 6.91 8.44
CA TYR A 591 11.36 6.10 7.51
C TYR A 591 10.33 6.93 6.73
N VAL A 592 10.77 8.08 6.23
CA VAL A 592 9.93 8.97 5.42
C VAL A 592 9.73 8.38 4.04
N ARG A 593 8.47 8.10 3.68
CA ARG A 593 8.08 7.68 2.34
C ARG A 593 6.86 8.49 1.89
N CYS A 594 6.81 8.84 0.62
CA CYS A 594 5.61 9.38 0.01
C CYS A 594 5.49 8.80 -1.39
N LYS A 595 4.33 8.23 -1.71
CA LYS A 595 4.05 7.64 -3.02
C LYS A 595 2.74 8.24 -3.54
N SER A 596 2.65 8.36 -4.87
CA SER A 596 1.42 8.72 -5.56
C SER A 596 0.98 7.57 -6.45
N GLU A 597 -0.13 6.93 -6.10
CA GLU A 597 -0.72 5.83 -6.89
C GLU A 597 -2.04 6.30 -7.47
N ASN A 598 -2.18 6.28 -8.79
CA ASN A 598 -3.37 6.79 -9.50
C ASN A 598 -3.76 8.23 -9.12
N GLY A 599 -2.79 9.04 -8.69
CA GLY A 599 -2.99 10.42 -8.22
C GLY A 599 -3.41 10.56 -6.76
N ILE A 600 -3.55 9.45 -6.02
CA ILE A 600 -3.78 9.45 -4.57
C ILE A 600 -2.43 9.52 -3.86
N ILE A 601 -2.27 10.48 -2.96
CA ILE A 601 -1.07 10.63 -2.14
C ILE A 601 -1.19 9.77 -0.88
N THR A 602 -0.16 8.95 -0.65
CA THR A 602 0.09 8.25 0.61
C THR A 602 1.43 8.75 1.15
N MET A 603 1.44 9.20 2.40
CA MET A 603 2.67 9.56 3.12
C MET A 603 2.83 8.74 4.38
N GLU A 604 4.06 8.37 4.68
CA GLU A 604 4.44 7.56 5.82
C GLU A 604 5.68 8.14 6.49
N PHE A 605 5.68 8.14 7.82
CA PHE A 605 6.84 8.55 8.60
C PHE A 605 6.76 8.02 10.03
N THR A 606 7.90 7.93 10.69
CA THR A 606 8.00 7.64 12.12
C THR A 606 8.54 8.86 12.85
N ARG A 607 7.94 9.18 13.99
CA ARG A 607 8.40 10.28 14.84
C ARG A 607 8.43 9.89 16.32
N PRO A 608 9.29 10.51 17.14
CA PRO A 608 9.24 10.34 18.59
C PRO A 608 7.95 10.96 19.17
N LEU A 609 7.42 10.35 20.23
CA LEU A 609 6.27 10.91 20.98
C LEU A 609 6.61 12.24 21.64
N LYS A 610 7.87 12.38 22.10
CA LYS A 610 8.43 13.59 22.69
C LYS A 610 9.66 14.04 21.88
N PRO A 611 9.66 15.24 21.28
CA PRO A 611 10.83 15.75 20.58
C PRO A 611 12.07 15.88 21.49
N SER A 612 13.25 15.50 21.00
CA SER A 612 14.51 15.60 21.73
C SER A 612 15.10 17.02 21.62
N CYS A 613 14.60 17.94 22.45
CA CYS A 613 15.08 19.33 22.46
C CYS A 613 16.06 19.62 23.61
N GLY A 614 17.14 20.35 23.29
CA GLY A 614 18.03 20.97 24.27
C GLY A 614 17.40 22.21 24.93
N ARG A 615 18.21 23.05 25.61
CA ARG A 615 17.75 24.28 26.31
C ARG A 615 17.13 25.37 25.40
N GLU A 616 17.07 25.17 24.09
CA GLU A 616 16.49 26.12 23.13
C GLU A 616 14.97 25.95 23.00
N LYS A 617 14.22 27.06 23.15
CA LYS A 617 12.75 27.10 23.04
C LYS A 617 12.28 27.18 21.58
N LYS A 618 12.62 26.20 20.75
CA LYS A 618 12.08 26.13 19.38
C LYS A 618 10.60 25.70 19.40
N PRO A 619 9.77 26.14 18.44
CA PRO A 619 8.33 25.86 18.45
C PRO A 619 8.02 24.38 18.25
N ASP A 620 8.79 23.67 17.43
CA ASP A 620 8.74 22.21 17.22
C ASP A 620 8.84 21.39 18.52
N CYS A 621 9.56 21.87 19.54
CA CYS A 621 9.66 21.24 20.86
C CYS A 621 8.33 21.15 21.61
N LYS A 622 7.32 21.93 21.21
CA LYS A 622 5.98 21.91 21.81
C LYS A 622 5.07 20.84 21.17
N ASN A 623 5.51 20.20 20.09
CA ASN A 623 4.75 19.16 19.39
C ASN A 623 4.83 17.80 20.12
N ILE A 624 4.35 17.77 21.36
CA ILE A 624 4.32 16.56 22.19
C ILE A 624 3.04 15.79 21.91
N VAL A 625 3.16 14.51 21.59
CA VAL A 625 2.01 13.60 21.45
C VAL A 625 1.97 12.69 22.65
N ASP A 626 0.95 12.87 23.50
CA ASP A 626 0.65 11.98 24.60
C ASP A 626 -0.36 10.93 24.14
N ALA A 627 0.07 9.67 24.09
CA ALA A 627 -0.74 8.54 23.64
C ALA A 627 -1.99 8.30 24.53
N THR A 628 -1.98 8.78 25.78
CA THR A 628 -3.10 8.60 26.71
C THR A 628 -4.22 9.63 26.50
N THR A 629 -3.92 10.74 25.84
CA THR A 629 -4.90 11.80 25.57
C THR A 629 -5.42 11.75 24.14
N PRO A 630 -6.67 12.15 23.87
CA PRO A 630 -7.19 12.20 22.51
C PRO A 630 -6.39 13.20 21.65
N LEU A 631 -5.73 12.70 20.60
CA LEU A 631 -5.01 13.52 19.63
C LEU A 631 -6.01 14.16 18.67
N LYS A 632 -6.02 15.49 18.59
CA LYS A 632 -6.86 16.22 17.63
C LYS A 632 -6.16 16.31 16.29
N VAL A 633 -6.77 15.75 15.25
CA VAL A 633 -6.22 15.68 13.90
C VAL A 633 -7.14 16.43 12.93
N VAL A 634 -6.54 17.33 12.17
CA VAL A 634 -7.16 18.01 11.01
C VAL A 634 -6.42 17.58 9.74
N TRP A 635 -7.03 17.77 8.57
CA TRP A 635 -6.40 17.41 7.31
C TRP A 635 -6.73 18.41 6.20
N ALA A 636 -5.87 18.46 5.19
CA ALA A 636 -6.05 19.30 4.01
C ALA A 636 -5.43 18.64 2.77
N MET A 637 -6.03 18.87 1.60
CA MET A 637 -5.53 18.43 0.30
C MET A 637 -5.59 19.59 -0.69
N GLY A 638 -4.62 19.65 -1.59
CA GLY A 638 -4.58 20.66 -2.64
C GLY A 638 -3.85 20.17 -3.89
N SER A 639 -3.69 21.07 -4.86
CA SER A 639 -3.22 20.73 -6.21
C SER A 639 -1.70 20.71 -6.36
N LYS A 640 -0.96 21.52 -5.58
CA LYS A 640 0.50 21.59 -5.69
C LYS A 640 1.15 22.02 -4.38
N TRP A 641 2.23 21.33 -4.02
CA TRP A 641 3.16 21.75 -2.97
C TRP A 641 4.56 21.91 -3.54
N SER A 642 5.39 22.72 -2.89
CA SER A 642 6.78 22.97 -3.29
C SER A 642 7.67 23.19 -2.08
N ASP A 643 8.92 22.75 -2.19
CA ASP A 643 9.95 23.04 -1.19
C ASP A 643 10.40 24.51 -1.35
N GLY A 644 10.13 25.37 -0.37
CA GLY A 644 10.53 26.79 -0.41
C GLY A 644 9.38 27.79 -0.21
N HIS A 645 9.32 28.83 -1.05
CA HIS A 645 8.38 29.95 -0.87
C HIS A 645 6.95 29.55 -1.23
N LEU A 646 6.09 29.44 -0.22
CA LEU A 646 4.68 29.14 -0.38
C LEU A 646 3.92 30.37 -0.89
N SER A 647 3.01 30.14 -1.84
CA SER A 647 2.15 31.17 -2.44
C SER A 647 0.68 30.74 -2.40
N GLU A 648 -0.22 31.56 -2.92
CA GLU A 648 -1.65 31.21 -3.05
C GLU A 648 -1.89 29.94 -3.89
N ARG A 649 -0.93 29.56 -4.75
CA ARG A 649 -1.01 28.30 -5.52
C ARG A 649 -0.92 27.04 -4.64
N ASN A 650 -0.47 27.18 -3.39
CA ASN A 650 -0.39 26.09 -2.41
C ASN A 650 -1.63 26.03 -1.51
N MET A 651 -2.66 26.82 -1.80
CA MET A 651 -3.92 26.79 -1.04
C MET A 651 -4.58 25.41 -1.19
N HIS A 652 -5.10 24.90 -0.07
CA HIS A 652 -5.89 23.68 -0.09
C HIS A 652 -7.19 23.89 -0.88
N SER A 653 -7.60 22.86 -1.61
CA SER A 653 -8.91 22.82 -2.28
C SER A 653 -9.95 22.08 -1.45
N VAL A 654 -9.51 21.17 -0.57
CA VAL A 654 -10.38 20.35 0.28
C VAL A 654 -9.77 20.25 1.67
N THR A 655 -10.58 20.42 2.71
CA THR A 655 -10.14 20.40 4.12
C THR A 655 -11.15 19.77 5.05
N SER A 656 -10.70 19.33 6.22
CA SER A 656 -11.58 18.99 7.34
C SER A 656 -12.36 20.22 7.81
N GLN A 657 -13.66 20.05 8.11
CA GLN A 657 -14.50 21.08 8.72
C GLN A 657 -14.26 21.18 10.23
N ARG A 658 -13.83 20.07 10.85
CA ARG A 658 -13.54 19.98 12.29
C ARG A 658 -12.39 19.02 12.60
N PRO A 659 -11.72 19.17 13.76
CA PRO A 659 -10.72 18.21 14.23
C PRO A 659 -11.36 16.90 14.70
N VAL A 660 -10.84 15.77 14.24
CA VAL A 660 -11.20 14.43 14.76
C VAL A 660 -10.36 14.12 15.99
N ARG A 661 -11.00 13.63 17.07
CA ARG A 661 -10.31 13.22 18.30
C ARG A 661 -9.95 11.74 18.23
N VAL A 662 -8.69 11.45 17.95
CA VAL A 662 -8.14 10.10 17.79
C VAL A 662 -7.60 9.59 19.13
N LEU A 663 -8.16 8.48 19.62
CA LEU A 663 -7.69 7.76 20.80
C LEU A 663 -6.61 6.76 20.38
N LEU A 664 -5.36 7.20 20.41
CA LEU A 664 -4.21 6.45 19.86
C LEU A 664 -4.04 5.05 20.48
N MET A 665 -4.24 4.90 21.79
CA MET A 665 -4.13 3.61 22.49
C MET A 665 -5.28 2.63 22.18
N ARG A 666 -6.46 3.15 21.84
CA ARG A 666 -7.67 2.34 21.62
C ARG A 666 -7.88 1.98 20.15
N GLY A 667 -7.19 2.64 19.23
CA GLY A 667 -7.40 2.42 17.80
C GLY A 667 -8.72 2.98 17.27
N SER A 668 -9.27 4.02 17.90
CA SER A 668 -10.60 4.56 17.56
C SER A 668 -10.63 6.09 17.60
N ALA A 669 -11.67 6.71 17.05
CA ALA A 669 -11.94 8.14 17.21
C ALA A 669 -13.31 8.38 17.87
N GLU A 670 -13.40 9.45 18.65
CA GLU A 670 -14.65 9.91 19.23
C GLU A 670 -15.47 10.66 18.17
N ALA A 671 -16.68 10.18 17.88
CA ALA A 671 -17.65 10.93 17.10
C ALA A 671 -18.31 11.99 18.01
N GLU A 672 -17.99 13.26 17.80
CA GLU A 672 -18.76 14.34 18.41
C GLU A 672 -20.13 14.38 17.70
N GLN A 673 -21.17 13.84 18.34
CA GLN A 673 -22.55 13.86 17.83
C GLN A 673 -23.08 15.30 17.89
N ASP A 674 -23.55 15.83 16.76
CA ASP A 674 -24.14 17.17 16.66
C ASP A 674 -25.53 17.23 17.32
N LEU A 675 -25.60 17.67 18.58
CA LEU A 675 -26.87 17.95 19.29
C LEU A 675 -27.57 19.25 18.81
N ARG A 676 -27.02 19.95 17.80
CA ARG A 676 -27.50 21.27 17.34
C ARG A 676 -28.95 21.28 16.86
N PRO A 677 -29.44 20.32 16.05
CA PRO A 677 -30.83 20.35 15.56
C PRO A 677 -31.85 20.21 16.68
N VAL A 678 -31.57 19.34 17.68
CA VAL A 678 -32.51 19.04 18.77
C VAL A 678 -32.63 20.22 19.74
N LEU A 679 -31.52 20.89 20.05
CA LEU A 679 -31.53 22.07 20.91
C LEU A 679 -32.23 23.27 20.26
N ALA A 680 -32.14 23.41 18.94
CA ALA A 680 -32.88 24.42 18.18
C ALA A 680 -34.40 24.19 18.26
N VAL A 681 -34.86 22.93 18.15
CA VAL A 681 -36.28 22.57 18.31
C VAL A 681 -36.78 22.89 19.72
N HIS A 682 -36.00 22.55 20.76
CA HIS A 682 -36.32 22.93 22.14
C HIS A 682 -36.51 24.45 22.29
N GLY A 683 -35.56 25.24 21.78
CA GLY A 683 -35.62 26.71 21.82
C GLY A 683 -36.86 27.28 21.14
N PHE A 684 -37.20 26.80 19.94
CA PHE A 684 -38.38 27.23 19.19
C PHE A 684 -39.69 26.94 19.96
N MET A 685 -39.83 25.73 20.51
CA MET A 685 -41.00 25.34 21.29
C MET A 685 -41.18 26.22 22.54
N MET A 686 -40.08 26.52 23.24
CA MET A 686 -40.11 27.38 24.43
C MET A 686 -40.50 28.82 24.08
N PHE A 687 -40.03 29.35 22.95
CA PHE A 687 -40.45 30.67 22.47
C PHE A 687 -41.96 30.69 22.10
N LEU A 688 -42.46 29.67 21.40
CA LEU A 688 -43.87 29.57 21.06
C LEU A 688 -44.77 29.56 22.31
N ALA A 689 -44.37 28.83 23.35
CA ALA A 689 -45.14 28.78 24.59
C ALA A 689 -45.04 30.07 25.42
N TRP A 690 -43.83 30.50 25.79
CA TRP A 690 -43.61 31.62 26.73
C TRP A 690 -43.63 32.99 26.06
N GLY A 691 -43.34 33.07 24.77
CA GLY A 691 -43.34 34.32 24.00
C GLY A 691 -44.67 34.65 23.33
N ILE A 692 -45.54 33.65 23.11
CA ILE A 692 -46.78 33.83 22.31
C ILE A 692 -48.01 33.30 23.06
N LEU A 693 -48.11 31.99 23.31
CA LEU A 693 -49.37 31.37 23.77
C LEU A 693 -49.76 31.76 25.19
N LEU A 694 -48.85 31.62 26.17
CA LEU A 694 -49.14 31.93 27.57
C LEU A 694 -49.43 33.43 27.80
N PRO A 695 -48.62 34.37 27.25
CA PRO A 695 -48.96 35.80 27.27
C PRO A 695 -50.25 36.12 26.53
N GLY A 696 -50.49 35.51 25.36
CA GLY A 696 -51.72 35.68 24.59
C GLY A 696 -52.97 35.29 25.37
N GLY A 697 -52.92 34.19 26.13
CA GLY A 697 -53.99 33.78 27.03
C GLY A 697 -54.25 34.81 28.14
N ILE A 698 -53.21 35.44 28.70
CA ILE A 698 -53.37 36.49 29.72
C ILE A 698 -54.02 37.74 29.12
N LEU A 699 -53.62 38.14 27.92
CA LEU A 699 -54.22 39.26 27.20
C LEU A 699 -55.68 39.00 26.86
N ALA A 700 -56.02 37.78 26.45
CA ALA A 700 -57.40 37.37 26.19
C ALA A 700 -58.29 37.53 27.43
N ALA A 701 -57.82 37.08 28.61
CA ALA A 701 -58.57 37.22 29.86
C ALA A 701 -58.77 38.67 30.31
N ARG A 702 -57.89 39.59 29.89
CA ARG A 702 -57.97 41.01 30.24
C ARG A 702 -58.83 41.82 29.27
N TYR A 703 -58.58 41.68 27.96
CA TYR A 703 -59.12 42.60 26.95
C TYR A 703 -60.28 42.04 26.13
N LEU A 704 -60.48 40.71 26.10
CA LEU A 704 -61.55 40.10 25.30
C LEU A 704 -62.85 39.87 26.09
N LYS A 705 -63.02 40.48 27.26
CA LYS A 705 -64.23 40.36 28.08
C LYS A 705 -65.52 40.81 27.38
N HIS A 706 -65.42 41.62 26.31
CA HIS A 706 -66.54 42.08 25.49
C HIS A 706 -67.13 41.00 24.55
N VAL A 707 -66.46 39.86 24.40
CA VAL A 707 -66.95 38.75 23.56
C VAL A 707 -68.13 38.07 24.28
N LYS A 708 -69.29 37.99 23.60
CA LYS A 708 -70.54 37.46 24.17
C LYS A 708 -70.35 36.07 24.81
N GLY A 709 -70.89 35.90 26.03
CA GLY A 709 -70.82 34.65 26.80
C GLY A 709 -69.44 34.36 27.38
N ASP A 710 -69.12 33.07 27.60
CA ASP A 710 -67.84 32.62 28.18
C ASP A 710 -66.69 32.58 27.16
N GLY A 711 -66.77 33.33 26.05
CA GLY A 711 -65.81 33.27 24.94
C GLY A 711 -64.38 33.60 25.36
N TRP A 712 -64.17 34.68 26.13
CA TRP A 712 -62.86 35.07 26.64
C TRP A 712 -62.25 34.00 27.56
N TYR A 713 -63.09 33.34 28.36
CA TYR A 713 -62.67 32.33 29.33
C TYR A 713 -62.20 31.07 28.60
N LYS A 714 -62.94 30.62 27.58
CA LYS A 714 -62.54 29.49 26.72
C LYS A 714 -61.22 29.77 26.01
N ILE A 715 -61.06 30.96 25.41
CA ILE A 715 -59.82 31.34 24.71
C ILE A 715 -58.63 31.37 25.68
N HIS A 716 -58.81 31.95 26.87
CA HIS A 716 -57.77 31.92 27.91
C HIS A 716 -57.39 30.48 28.25
N VAL A 717 -58.37 29.64 28.60
CA VAL A 717 -58.14 28.25 29.01
C VAL A 717 -57.43 27.44 27.91
N TYR A 718 -57.87 27.53 26.65
CA TYR A 718 -57.24 26.80 25.55
C TYR A 718 -55.79 27.26 25.31
N LEU A 719 -55.51 28.57 25.30
CA LEU A 719 -54.15 29.08 25.12
C LEU A 719 -53.22 28.67 26.29
N GLN A 720 -53.73 28.66 27.53
CA GLN A 720 -52.95 28.22 28.69
C GLN A 720 -52.64 26.71 28.64
N TYR A 721 -53.62 25.86 28.33
CA TYR A 721 -53.38 24.41 28.21
C TYR A 721 -52.47 24.06 27.04
N SER A 722 -52.65 24.69 25.87
CA SER A 722 -51.76 24.49 24.71
C SER A 722 -50.34 24.95 25.00
N GLY A 723 -50.18 26.12 25.64
CA GLY A 723 -48.86 26.62 26.06
C GLY A 723 -48.17 25.66 27.04
N LEU A 724 -48.89 25.19 28.06
CA LEU A 724 -48.35 24.25 29.05
C LEU A 724 -47.96 22.90 28.43
N ALA A 725 -48.74 22.38 27.49
CA ALA A 725 -48.43 21.14 26.78
C ALA A 725 -47.11 21.25 25.98
N ILE A 726 -46.91 22.37 25.28
CA ILE A 726 -45.67 22.62 24.51
C ILE A 726 -44.46 22.75 25.45
N VAL A 727 -44.63 23.39 26.61
CA VAL A 727 -43.58 23.49 27.63
C VAL A 727 -43.16 22.11 28.13
N LEU A 728 -44.12 21.24 28.46
CA LEU A 728 -43.82 19.88 28.93
C LEU A 728 -43.17 19.02 27.84
N LEU A 729 -43.63 19.13 26.59
CA LEU A 729 -43.06 18.40 25.46
C LEU A 729 -41.62 18.87 25.17
N GLY A 730 -41.37 20.18 25.20
CA GLY A 730 -40.02 20.71 25.00
C GLY A 730 -39.06 20.33 26.12
N LEU A 731 -39.54 20.20 27.37
CA LEU A 731 -38.74 19.65 28.47
C LEU A 731 -38.39 18.17 28.22
N LEU A 732 -39.35 17.36 27.79
CA LEU A 732 -39.14 15.93 27.50
C LEU A 732 -38.07 15.74 26.43
N PHE A 733 -38.16 16.48 25.31
CA PHE A 733 -37.15 16.43 24.25
C PHE A 733 -35.74 16.80 24.77
N ALA A 734 -35.64 17.82 25.62
CA ALA A 734 -34.35 18.20 26.20
C ALA A 734 -33.78 17.13 27.14
N VAL A 735 -34.61 16.50 27.98
CA VAL A 735 -34.16 15.46 28.93
C VAL A 735 -33.79 14.16 28.21
N ALA A 736 -34.58 13.76 27.21
CA ALA A 736 -34.32 12.54 26.44
C ALA A 736 -32.98 12.62 25.71
N GLU A 737 -32.68 13.77 25.10
CA GLU A 737 -31.45 13.95 24.32
C GLU A 737 -30.21 14.14 25.20
N LEU A 738 -30.33 14.84 26.33
CA LEU A 738 -29.22 15.05 27.28
C LEU A 738 -28.93 13.82 28.15
N ARG A 739 -29.66 12.71 27.95
CA ARG A 739 -29.55 11.45 28.71
C ARG A 739 -29.57 11.66 30.23
N GLY A 740 -30.35 12.63 30.70
CA GLY A 740 -30.41 12.99 32.12
C GLY A 740 -30.91 14.40 32.38
N PHE A 741 -31.23 14.68 33.65
CA PHE A 741 -31.71 15.98 34.12
C PHE A 741 -30.67 16.62 35.05
N HIS A 742 -29.92 17.62 34.55
CA HIS A 742 -28.84 18.28 35.28
C HIS A 742 -29.15 19.74 35.58
N ILE A 743 -29.23 20.10 36.86
CA ILE A 743 -29.51 21.48 37.33
C ILE A 743 -28.19 22.25 37.51
N GLY A 744 -27.42 22.40 36.42
CA GLY A 744 -26.13 23.11 36.46
C GLY A 744 -26.22 24.57 35.99
N SER A 745 -26.98 24.82 34.93
CA SER A 745 -27.04 26.13 34.25
C SER A 745 -28.07 27.08 34.85
N VAL A 746 -27.79 28.38 34.75
CA VAL A 746 -28.73 29.46 35.12
C VAL A 746 -30.03 29.33 34.31
N HIS A 747 -29.95 28.95 33.04
CA HIS A 747 -31.12 28.69 32.20
C HIS A 747 -32.02 27.58 32.79
N VAL A 748 -31.42 26.46 33.20
CA VAL A 748 -32.18 25.33 33.76
C VAL A 748 -32.85 25.72 35.07
N LYS A 749 -32.19 26.52 35.93
CA LYS A 749 -32.78 27.00 37.18
C LYS A 749 -34.02 27.87 36.94
N PHE A 750 -33.93 28.86 36.04
CA PHE A 750 -35.09 29.68 35.68
C PHE A 750 -36.17 28.89 34.95
N GLY A 751 -35.80 27.99 34.04
CA GLY A 751 -36.73 27.13 33.32
C GLY A 751 -37.56 26.25 34.24
N VAL A 752 -36.91 25.56 35.20
CA VAL A 752 -37.61 24.72 36.18
C VAL A 752 -38.53 25.55 37.07
N ALA A 753 -38.08 26.72 37.54
CA ALA A 753 -38.92 27.62 38.33
C ALA A 753 -40.16 28.08 37.53
N ALA A 754 -40.00 28.43 36.26
CA ALA A 754 -41.11 28.82 35.38
C ALA A 754 -42.12 27.67 35.17
N ILE A 755 -41.63 26.44 34.95
CA ILE A 755 -42.46 25.25 34.77
C ILE A 755 -43.26 24.94 36.04
N VAL A 756 -42.63 25.01 37.22
CA VAL A 756 -43.31 24.80 38.50
C VAL A 756 -44.44 25.83 38.68
N LEU A 757 -44.16 27.11 38.45
CA LEU A 757 -45.18 28.17 38.54
C LEU A 757 -46.32 27.96 37.53
N ALA A 758 -46.02 27.48 36.32
CA ALA A 758 -47.03 27.17 35.31
C ALA A 758 -47.90 25.97 35.69
N CYS A 759 -47.32 24.89 36.23
CA CYS A 759 -48.06 23.71 36.67
C CYS A 759 -48.95 23.97 37.90
N VAL A 760 -48.58 24.91 38.77
CA VAL A 760 -49.43 25.32 39.90
C VAL A 760 -50.73 25.99 39.42
N GLN A 761 -50.74 26.62 38.23
CA GLN A 761 -51.90 27.36 37.74
C GLN A 761 -53.13 26.48 37.44
N PRO A 762 -53.04 25.35 36.70
CA PRO A 762 -54.16 24.43 36.54
C PRO A 762 -54.64 23.81 37.84
N VAL A 763 -53.73 23.48 38.76
CA VAL A 763 -54.08 22.95 40.08
C VAL A 763 -54.87 23.99 40.87
N ASN A 764 -54.42 25.24 40.87
CA ASN A 764 -55.14 26.36 41.45
C ASN A 764 -56.50 26.59 40.78
N ALA A 765 -56.59 26.43 39.46
CA ALA A 765 -57.83 26.58 38.71
C ALA A 765 -58.89 25.52 39.07
N TYR A 766 -58.49 24.31 39.47
CA TYR A 766 -59.40 23.28 39.96
C TYR A 766 -60.11 23.70 41.26
N PHE A 767 -59.41 24.43 42.14
CA PHE A 767 -59.98 24.94 43.41
C PHE A 767 -60.72 26.27 43.25
N ARG A 768 -61.05 26.69 42.02
CA ARG A 768 -61.74 27.95 41.74
C ARG A 768 -63.14 27.97 42.39
N PRO A 769 -63.42 28.91 43.33
CA PRO A 769 -64.74 29.02 43.94
C PRO A 769 -65.83 29.40 42.92
N LYS A 770 -67.08 28.96 43.13
CA LYS A 770 -68.23 29.24 42.25
C LYS A 770 -68.49 30.75 42.13
N LYS A 771 -69.07 31.18 41.01
CA LYS A 771 -69.49 32.58 40.82
C LYS A 771 -70.69 32.85 41.73
N PRO A 772 -70.72 33.94 42.52
CA PRO A 772 -71.91 34.32 43.27
C PRO A 772 -73.08 34.60 42.31
N ALA A 773 -74.31 34.32 42.77
CA ALA A 773 -75.51 34.66 42.00
C ALA A 773 -75.73 36.18 42.00
N ASN A 774 -76.45 36.69 40.99
CA ASN A 774 -76.64 38.12 40.78
C ASN A 774 -77.20 38.80 42.04
N GLY A 775 -76.44 39.73 42.63
CA GLY A 775 -76.82 40.50 43.82
C GLY A 775 -76.24 40.03 45.17
N GLU A 776 -75.45 38.95 45.21
CA GLU A 776 -74.74 38.51 46.43
C GLU A 776 -73.32 39.07 46.53
N ASP A 777 -72.88 39.40 47.75
CA ASP A 777 -71.51 39.85 48.02
C ASP A 777 -70.49 38.75 47.67
N VAL A 778 -69.39 39.15 47.03
CA VAL A 778 -68.36 38.19 46.57
C VAL A 778 -67.67 37.53 47.78
N PRO A 779 -67.60 36.19 47.85
CA PRO A 779 -66.96 35.50 48.96
C PRO A 779 -65.46 35.85 49.04
N ARG A 780 -64.95 36.09 50.26
CA ARG A 780 -63.53 36.42 50.51
C ARG A 780 -62.56 35.41 49.91
N GLU A 781 -62.94 34.13 49.90
CA GLU A 781 -62.17 33.04 49.30
C GLU A 781 -61.96 33.23 47.79
N ARG A 782 -62.96 33.74 47.07
CA ARG A 782 -62.86 34.01 45.63
C ARG A 782 -61.90 35.17 45.36
N VAL A 783 -61.94 36.22 46.17
CA VAL A 783 -61.03 37.37 46.04
C VAL A 783 -59.58 36.94 46.31
N ILE A 784 -59.34 36.15 47.37
CA ILE A 784 -58.00 35.61 47.68
C ILE A 784 -57.48 34.73 46.52
N TRP A 785 -58.34 33.86 45.99
CA TRP A 785 -58.01 33.01 44.84
C TRP A 785 -57.66 33.85 43.60
N GLU A 786 -58.43 34.90 43.29
CA GLU A 786 -58.18 35.78 42.14
C GLU A 786 -56.83 36.50 42.27
N TYR A 787 -56.51 37.04 43.45
CA TYR A 787 -55.19 37.65 43.70
C TYR A 787 -54.06 36.63 43.56
N PHE A 788 -54.19 35.46 44.17
CA PHE A 788 -53.19 34.40 44.10
C PHE A 788 -52.96 33.94 42.65
N HIS A 789 -54.03 33.69 41.89
CA HIS A 789 -53.98 33.30 40.48
C HIS A 789 -53.24 34.34 39.63
N VAL A 790 -53.60 35.62 39.77
CA VAL A 790 -53.00 36.72 38.99
C VAL A 790 -51.53 36.95 39.36
N ILE A 791 -51.18 36.94 40.65
CA ILE A 791 -49.79 37.17 41.11
C ILE A 791 -48.89 36.03 40.64
N VAL A 792 -49.26 34.77 40.90
CA VAL A 792 -48.48 33.61 40.49
C VAL A 792 -48.33 33.56 38.96
N GLY A 793 -49.37 33.98 38.21
CA GLY A 793 -49.35 33.97 36.76
C GLY A 793 -48.39 35.01 36.18
N ARG A 794 -48.39 36.22 36.75
CA ARG A 794 -47.45 37.29 36.38
C ARG A 794 -46.00 36.95 36.74
N CYS A 795 -45.78 36.37 37.92
CA CYS A 795 -44.47 35.87 38.31
C CYS A 795 -43.96 34.79 37.33
N GLY A 796 -44.85 33.87 36.91
CA GLY A 796 -44.52 32.85 35.91
C GLY A 796 -44.00 33.43 34.60
N ILE A 797 -44.66 34.47 34.06
CA ILE A 797 -44.21 35.14 32.82
C ILE A 797 -42.85 35.80 32.99
N LEU A 798 -42.61 36.52 34.09
CA LEU A 798 -41.32 37.18 34.32
C LEU A 798 -40.16 36.18 34.40
N VAL A 799 -40.36 35.06 35.11
CA VAL A 799 -39.37 33.98 35.21
C VAL A 799 -39.19 33.27 33.87
N GLY A 800 -40.26 33.08 33.10
CA GLY A 800 -40.21 32.50 31.75
C GLY A 800 -39.41 33.35 30.75
N ILE A 801 -39.55 34.68 30.78
CA ILE A 801 -38.74 35.59 29.96
C ILE A 801 -37.26 35.49 30.33
N ALA A 802 -36.94 35.47 31.63
CA ALA A 802 -35.57 35.28 32.11
C ALA A 802 -34.99 33.93 31.65
N ALA A 803 -35.80 32.87 31.62
CA ALA A 803 -35.40 31.55 31.11
C ALA A 803 -35.09 31.58 29.62
N LEU A 804 -35.87 32.28 28.78
CA LEU A 804 -35.61 32.39 27.34
C LEU A 804 -34.30 33.13 27.05
N ILE A 805 -34.08 34.28 27.69
CA ILE A 805 -32.86 35.10 27.49
C ILE A 805 -31.61 34.33 27.98
N SER A 806 -31.68 33.72 29.16
CA SER A 806 -30.55 32.92 29.67
C SER A 806 -30.30 31.66 28.85
N GLY A 807 -31.32 31.09 28.20
CA GLY A 807 -31.20 29.94 27.31
C GLY A 807 -30.45 30.26 26.02
N MET A 808 -30.78 31.39 25.41
CA MET A 808 -30.09 31.87 24.21
C MET A 808 -28.62 32.21 24.49
N LYS A 809 -28.34 32.88 25.61
CA LYS A 809 -26.95 33.12 26.05
C LYS A 809 -26.17 31.81 26.25
N HIS A 810 -26.80 30.81 26.87
CA HIS A 810 -26.18 29.49 27.07
C HIS A 810 -25.91 28.75 25.76
N LEU A 811 -26.79 28.92 24.76
CA LEU A 811 -26.59 28.39 23.41
C LEU A 811 -25.41 29.07 22.71
N GLY A 812 -25.30 30.40 22.80
CA GLY A 812 -24.20 31.18 22.23
C GLY A 812 -22.83 30.80 22.82
N GLU A 813 -22.74 30.68 24.15
CA GLU A 813 -21.52 30.25 24.84
C GLU A 813 -21.06 28.84 24.43
N ARG A 814 -22.01 27.95 24.09
CA ARG A 814 -21.71 26.56 23.73
C ARG A 814 -21.25 26.38 22.28
N TYR A 815 -21.73 27.21 21.35
CA TYR A 815 -21.52 27.01 19.91
C TYR A 815 -20.79 28.16 19.19
N GLY A 816 -20.47 29.27 19.88
CA GLY A 816 -19.61 30.34 19.35
C GLY A 816 -20.14 31.05 18.10
N GLY A 817 -21.45 31.00 17.85
CA GLY A 817 -22.06 31.55 16.63
C GLY A 817 -22.35 33.05 16.72
N GLU A 818 -21.87 33.83 15.74
CA GLU A 818 -22.12 35.27 15.63
C GLU A 818 -23.63 35.61 15.48
N ASP A 819 -24.44 34.69 14.95
CA ASP A 819 -25.89 34.88 14.74
C ASP A 819 -26.73 34.89 16.02
N VAL A 820 -26.23 34.35 17.13
CA VAL A 820 -27.01 34.24 18.38
C VAL A 820 -27.27 35.62 19.00
N HIS A 821 -26.33 36.56 18.83
CA HIS A 821 -26.51 37.94 19.27
C HIS A 821 -27.66 38.64 18.55
N GLY A 822 -27.86 38.38 17.25
CA GLY A 822 -28.98 38.94 16.49
C GLY A 822 -30.34 38.44 16.99
N LEU A 823 -30.43 37.15 17.31
CA LEU A 823 -31.65 36.54 17.84
C LEU A 823 -31.98 37.03 19.26
N ASP A 824 -30.96 37.26 20.10
CA ASP A 824 -31.15 37.86 21.44
C ASP A 824 -31.77 39.27 21.35
N TRP A 825 -31.24 40.12 20.47
CA TRP A 825 -31.79 41.46 20.24
C TRP A 825 -33.22 41.41 19.67
N ALA A 826 -33.50 40.47 18.77
CA ALA A 826 -34.85 40.26 18.24
C ALA A 826 -35.84 39.84 19.33
N LEU A 827 -35.42 38.95 20.25
CA LEU A 827 -36.24 38.50 21.37
C LEU A 827 -36.53 39.64 22.36
N ILE A 828 -35.53 40.47 22.67
CA ILE A 828 -35.73 41.67 23.50
C ILE A 828 -36.70 42.63 22.82
N GLY A 829 -36.53 42.86 21.51
CA GLY A 829 -37.45 43.67 20.70
C GLY A 829 -38.89 43.17 20.73
N TRP A 830 -39.10 41.85 20.65
CA TRP A 830 -40.42 41.21 20.74
C TRP A 830 -41.14 41.53 22.06
N PHE A 831 -40.45 41.37 23.20
CA PHE A 831 -41.05 41.65 24.50
C PHE A 831 -41.31 43.15 24.73
N LEU A 832 -40.43 44.03 24.23
CA LEU A 832 -40.66 45.48 24.25
C LEU A 832 -41.90 45.88 23.45
N MET A 833 -42.07 45.31 22.25
CA MET A 833 -43.24 45.52 21.42
C MET A 833 -44.53 45.06 22.14
N GLY A 834 -44.50 43.88 22.77
CA GLY A 834 -45.61 43.38 23.58
C GLY A 834 -45.96 44.30 24.76
N ALA A 835 -44.95 44.82 25.48
CA ALA A 835 -45.15 45.75 26.58
C ALA A 835 -45.76 47.08 26.11
N LEU A 836 -45.30 47.63 24.98
CA LEU A 836 -45.89 48.82 24.37
C LEU A 836 -47.34 48.60 23.94
N MET A 837 -47.66 47.44 23.38
CA MET A 837 -49.03 47.06 23.03
C MET A 837 -49.93 47.03 24.28
N VAL A 838 -49.48 46.43 25.38
CA VAL A 838 -50.23 46.43 26.65
C VAL A 838 -50.42 47.85 27.17
N MET A 839 -49.37 48.69 27.16
CA MET A 839 -49.47 50.10 27.56
C MET A 839 -50.49 50.88 26.72
N TYR A 840 -50.52 50.63 25.41
CA TYR A 840 -51.48 51.23 24.49
C TYR A 840 -52.92 50.77 24.79
N LEU A 841 -53.13 49.47 25.01
CA LEU A 841 -54.45 48.92 25.36
C LEU A 841 -54.96 49.46 26.69
N GLU A 842 -54.11 49.56 27.72
CA GLU A 842 -54.44 50.19 29.01
C GLU A 842 -54.76 51.68 28.87
N TYR A 843 -53.98 52.41 28.06
CA TYR A 843 -54.24 53.82 27.79
C TYR A 843 -55.61 54.01 27.11
N ARG A 844 -55.93 53.18 26.11
CA ARG A 844 -57.22 53.21 25.40
C ARG A 844 -58.38 52.88 26.36
N GLU A 845 -58.22 51.89 27.21
CA GLU A 845 -59.26 51.51 28.18
C GLU A 845 -59.50 52.63 29.21
N ARG A 846 -58.43 53.24 29.76
CA ARG A 846 -58.54 54.39 30.67
C ARG A 846 -59.19 55.61 30.00
N LYS A 847 -58.87 55.87 28.72
CA LYS A 847 -59.49 56.94 27.94
C LYS A 847 -60.99 56.66 27.72
N SER A 848 -61.36 55.42 27.38
CA SER A 848 -62.76 55.00 27.23
C SER A 848 -63.55 55.16 28.53
N ARG A 849 -62.99 54.76 29.68
CA ARG A 849 -63.62 54.95 31.00
C ARG A 849 -63.79 56.45 31.35
N ARG A 850 -62.81 57.30 30.99
CA ARG A 850 -62.92 58.77 31.17
C ARG A 850 -63.96 59.41 30.25
N GLN A 851 -64.13 58.91 29.02
CA GLN A 851 -65.18 59.39 28.10
C GLN A 851 -66.58 58.95 28.58
N MET A 852 -66.74 57.71 29.04
CA MET A 852 -68.00 57.24 29.66
C MET A 852 -68.37 58.01 30.94
N SER A 853 -67.40 58.43 31.76
CA SER A 853 -67.71 59.26 32.94
C SER A 853 -68.08 60.70 32.58
N TYR A 854 -67.68 61.20 31.41
CA TYR A 854 -68.06 62.52 30.89
C TYR A 854 -69.44 62.49 30.24
N GLU A 855 -69.81 61.40 29.55
CA GLU A 855 -71.15 61.22 28.96
C GLU A 855 -72.23 60.90 30.02
N ARG A 856 -71.89 60.26 31.15
CA ARG A 856 -72.85 60.01 32.26
C ARG A 856 -73.30 61.28 33.01
N GLY A 857 -72.69 62.44 32.73
CA GLY A 857 -73.12 63.75 33.23
C GLY A 857 -74.21 64.43 32.39
N SER A 858 -74.64 63.83 31.27
CA SER A 858 -75.61 64.45 30.36
C SER A 858 -76.50 63.37 29.72
N TRP A 859 -77.73 63.28 30.24
CA TRP A 859 -78.89 62.50 29.78
C TRP A 859 -79.05 61.05 30.25
N VAL A 860 -80.16 60.84 30.95
CA VAL A 860 -80.81 59.56 31.27
C VAL A 860 -81.89 59.30 30.21
N LEU A 861 -81.84 58.14 29.55
CA LEU A 861 -83.02 57.48 29.00
C LEU A 861 -82.74 55.97 28.97
N GLY A 862 -83.64 55.22 29.59
CA GLY A 862 -83.48 53.81 29.86
C GLY A 862 -83.37 52.97 28.59
N ASN A 863 -82.45 52.02 28.63
CA ASN A 863 -82.63 50.73 27.99
C ASN A 863 -82.06 49.67 28.94
N SER A 864 -82.91 48.71 29.30
CA SER A 864 -82.55 47.50 30.01
C SER A 864 -81.88 46.55 29.02
N GLU A 865 -80.56 46.56 28.96
CA GLU A 865 -79.80 45.37 28.57
C GLU A 865 -78.62 45.21 29.54
N GLU A 866 -78.50 43.97 30.01
CA GLU A 866 -77.62 43.50 31.07
C GLU A 866 -76.14 43.79 30.75
N ASP A 867 -75.51 44.66 31.56
CA ASP A 867 -74.06 44.94 31.50
C ASP A 867 -73.41 44.49 32.81
N ASP A 868 -73.09 43.19 32.88
CA ASP A 868 -72.42 42.52 34.01
C ASP A 868 -70.89 42.76 34.01
N SER A 869 -70.45 44.01 33.86
CA SER A 869 -69.04 44.37 33.80
C SER A 869 -68.55 45.25 34.97
N VAL A 870 -68.80 44.81 36.21
CA VAL A 870 -68.19 45.41 37.41
C VAL A 870 -66.86 44.71 37.74
N ASP A 871 -65.77 45.36 37.40
CA ASP A 871 -64.39 45.00 37.73
C ASP A 871 -64.09 45.41 39.19
N LEU A 872 -64.18 44.47 40.13
CA LEU A 872 -64.11 44.71 41.59
C LEU A 872 -62.71 45.11 42.12
N LEU A 873 -61.79 45.53 41.26
CA LEU A 873 -60.39 45.83 41.59
C LEU A 873 -59.99 47.27 41.25
N SER A 874 -60.85 48.25 41.55
CA SER A 874 -60.47 49.66 41.55
C SER A 874 -60.46 50.23 42.98
N PRO A 875 -59.33 50.76 43.49
CA PRO A 875 -59.29 51.40 44.80
C PRO A 875 -59.80 52.84 44.66
N THR A 876 -61.04 53.11 45.10
CA THR A 876 -61.47 54.49 45.35
C THR A 876 -62.08 54.56 46.73
N THR A 877 -61.28 55.10 47.64
CA THR A 877 -61.60 55.47 49.02
C THR A 877 -62.79 56.42 49.02
N ALA A 878 -63.92 56.03 49.60
CA ALA A 878 -65.01 56.95 49.93
C ALA A 878 -65.06 57.10 51.45
N GLY A 879 -64.62 58.27 51.93
CA GLY A 879 -64.72 58.68 53.32
C GLY A 879 -66.18 58.79 53.75
N VAL A 880 -66.42 58.32 54.97
CA VAL A 880 -67.68 58.46 55.69
C VAL A 880 -67.81 59.90 56.17
N ASP A 881 -68.85 60.59 55.75
CA ASP A 881 -69.45 61.68 56.51
C ASP A 881 -70.96 61.40 56.71
N LYS A 882 -71.37 61.49 57.96
CA LYS A 882 -72.74 61.36 58.46
C LYS A 882 -73.57 62.58 58.06
N GLU A 883 -74.85 62.39 57.73
CA GLU A 883 -75.97 62.88 58.56
C GLU A 883 -77.36 62.50 58.04
N SER A 884 -78.27 62.32 59.02
CA SER A 884 -79.72 62.61 58.98
C SER A 884 -80.64 61.72 58.13
N GLN A 885 -81.19 60.65 58.71
CA GLN A 885 -82.58 60.55 59.22
C GLN A 885 -83.70 61.02 58.25
N ARG A 886 -84.63 60.11 57.89
CA ARG A 886 -85.98 60.01 58.52
C ARG A 886 -86.92 59.02 57.78
N ASN A 887 -87.49 58.13 58.59
CA ASN A 887 -88.72 57.31 58.51
C ASN A 887 -89.60 57.28 57.24
N GLY A 888 -90.14 56.07 56.97
CA GLY A 888 -91.50 55.95 56.42
C GLY A 888 -91.85 54.57 55.84
N ARG A 889 -92.25 53.62 56.70
CA ARG A 889 -92.89 52.35 56.33
C ARG A 889 -94.41 52.54 56.27
N MET A 890 -95.07 51.98 55.25
CA MET A 890 -96.48 51.51 55.14
C MET A 890 -96.81 51.46 53.64
N GLU A 891 -96.94 50.33 52.94
CA GLU A 891 -97.83 49.17 53.10
C GLU A 891 -99.34 49.49 53.01
N VAL A 892 -100.00 48.71 52.13
CA VAL A 892 -101.44 48.41 51.97
C VAL A 892 -102.25 49.34 51.05
N GLN A 893 -102.78 48.83 49.92
CA GLN A 893 -104.16 48.30 49.83
C GLN A 893 -104.46 47.59 48.49
N LEU A 894 -105.19 46.48 48.60
CA LEU A 894 -105.62 45.52 47.57
C LEU A 894 -106.89 45.97 46.83
N GLU A 895 -107.09 45.54 45.57
CA GLU A 895 -108.37 45.09 44.97
C GLU A 895 -108.18 44.59 43.49
N PRO A 896 -109.16 43.94 42.80
CA PRO A 896 -109.37 42.49 42.75
C PRO A 896 -109.37 41.86 41.32
N LEU A 897 -109.69 40.55 41.30
CA LEU A 897 -109.91 39.57 40.21
C LEU A 897 -110.58 40.02 38.88
N SER A 898 -110.05 39.48 37.76
CA SER A 898 -110.78 38.70 36.72
C SER A 898 -109.72 37.88 35.95
N ARG A 899 -109.81 36.60 35.65
CA ARG A 899 -110.92 35.66 35.47
C ARG A 899 -110.46 34.24 35.83
#